data_AF-A0ABD5X155-F1
#
_entry.id   AF-A0ABD5X155-F1
#
_cell.length_a   1.000
_cell.length_b   1.000
_cell.length_c   1.000
_cell.angle_alpha   90.00
_cell.angle_beta   90.00
_cell.angle_gamma   90.00
#
_symmetry.space_group_name_H-M   'P 1'
#
loop_
_entity.id
_entity.type
_entity.pdbx_description
1 polymer ?
#
loop_
_entity_poly.entity_id
_entity_poly.type
_entity_poly.pdbx_seq_one_letter_code
_entity_poly.pdbx_strand_id
1 'polypeptide(L)'
;MDYERRKVLTLGSAAALAALAGCSGSDSSGENGDENGAENDDGNGGENGAESGDGNGGENGSENGGENGSENGDEDEGGEAVPGRDQLGGPDSLQSSAEVDAITLEADQGAGQYVNTPAVVWLEPGGEITWSITNGAHSVTAYHPENEKQQRIPESAEPFDSGTLSGGETFSHTFETEGVYNYYCRPHEGLGMVGLVIVGEPGGGPGTTAPDGVEASTAATNLGELLSIAGVDTSESSGETQQYSWSDATWDSYWYSLYNMSTNIAMSGNGVPFPLNDQMEQLQQNRMPAMLEAADTDRPPINNPNLSFAAFTSGDPHFTQQPVFEDDTGRPNGETLAWDKSKSSGVVSPSSLAWTHLKGITWAKNFQAHFDVLPPGLAAKFRAQLLTTLAQVGINASILVGGSRGNGALTHGDSFEFLSEYRPAAGEIEDKTRRPHHHAAMVWFLSDITSLAQNGWFGYVNPRPLIPVEAGGDGVFDPPVGIQGITDGVATTTMDLFDPAEVIEMESTRSVGLLLAAIGYYGPQAGGEQQRQAAADYANQLAAAIEQSLTSSGRVENGAANQAATQGIVGQGLLWASEMDGVDHTGTAETVLGYLLDDLWDGDAGTFRSGVDDDVYTISARDAGDITGGINAAENVLGMDVKEKYAQYFNQTMNRGRLQRAERPPSRDEAAEHTLPLPPMAGGEHGQAAVYNAEVEYDTGAGEWTVTDDTFDTEAALYLANQEIWISQWSGDFYQGRGLPGQSDTPPQ
;
A
#
# COMPACT_ATOMS: atom_id res chain seq x y z
N MET A 1 11.04 -18.32 -34.49
CA MET A 1 11.54 -17.89 -35.81
C MET A 1 11.90 -16.45 -35.60
N ASP A 2 13.19 -16.17 -35.69
CA ASP A 2 13.80 -15.12 -34.88
C ASP A 2 14.14 -13.90 -35.74
N TYR A 3 14.88 -12.93 -35.17
CA TYR A 3 15.36 -11.67 -35.77
C TYR A 3 14.31 -10.54 -35.88
N GLU A 4 14.52 -9.31 -35.39
CA GLU A 4 15.62 -8.72 -34.58
C GLU A 4 15.15 -7.57 -33.66
N ARG A 5 15.88 -7.40 -32.54
CA ARG A 5 16.30 -6.14 -31.88
C ARG A 5 15.41 -4.88 -32.02
N ARG A 6 14.88 -4.38 -30.89
CA ARG A 6 14.77 -2.92 -30.68
C ARG A 6 16.16 -2.35 -30.31
N LYS A 7 16.42 -1.11 -30.73
CA LYS A 7 17.52 -0.26 -30.22
C LYS A 7 16.99 0.66 -29.11
N VAL A 8 17.90 1.14 -28.27
CA VAL A 8 17.63 2.14 -27.23
C VAL A 8 17.72 3.56 -27.80
N LEU A 9 16.81 4.42 -27.36
CA LEU A 9 16.86 5.88 -27.19
C LEU A 9 16.20 6.08 -25.81
N THR A 10 16.73 6.75 -24.78
CA THR A 10 17.76 7.81 -24.62
C THR A 10 17.35 9.20 -25.09
N LEU A 11 16.69 9.94 -24.20
CA LEU A 11 16.55 11.41 -24.15
C LEU A 11 16.27 11.82 -22.67
N GLY A 12 16.84 12.87 -22.09
CA GLY A 12 17.99 13.62 -22.63
C GLY A 12 18.30 15.04 -22.13
N SER A 13 17.94 15.47 -20.90
CA SER A 13 18.17 16.84 -20.37
C SER A 13 17.26 17.92 -21.02
N ALA A 14 16.97 19.09 -20.43
CA ALA A 14 17.39 19.75 -19.17
C ALA A 14 16.22 20.68 -18.70
N ALA A 15 16.26 21.53 -17.65
CA ALA A 15 17.31 21.95 -16.71
C ALA A 15 16.70 22.45 -15.39
N ALA A 16 17.46 22.41 -14.29
CA ALA A 16 17.16 23.17 -13.06
C ALA A 16 18.30 24.17 -12.76
N LEU A 17 17.99 25.46 -12.75
CA LEU A 17 19.00 26.55 -12.74
C LEU A 17 19.16 27.15 -11.33
N ALA A 18 19.94 26.50 -10.47
CA ALA A 18 20.18 26.94 -9.10
C ALA A 18 21.10 28.18 -9.02
N ALA A 19 20.56 29.33 -8.60
CA ALA A 19 21.32 30.57 -8.45
C ALA A 19 22.05 30.67 -7.10
N LEU A 20 23.36 30.36 -7.08
CA LEU A 20 24.20 30.55 -5.90
C LEU A 20 24.97 31.89 -5.94
N ALA A 21 24.53 32.85 -5.14
CA ALA A 21 25.30 34.05 -4.83
C ALA A 21 26.37 33.74 -3.77
N GLY A 22 27.65 33.78 -4.16
CA GLY A 22 28.76 33.34 -3.31
C GLY A 22 29.30 34.37 -2.30
N CYS A 23 30.23 33.92 -1.47
CA CYS A 23 31.15 34.77 -0.69
C CYS A 23 32.59 34.21 -0.77
N SER A 24 33.58 35.09 -0.74
CA SER A 24 34.98 34.80 -1.09
C SER A 24 35.92 34.66 0.13
N GLY A 25 36.92 33.77 0.07
CA GLY A 25 37.85 33.55 1.20
C GLY A 25 39.20 32.88 0.88
N SER A 26 40.08 33.57 0.14
CA SER A 26 41.57 33.50 0.16
C SER A 26 42.34 32.18 0.39
N ASP A 27 43.20 31.85 -0.58
CA ASP A 27 44.54 31.23 -0.50
C ASP A 27 45.07 30.65 0.83
N SER A 28 45.61 29.42 0.79
CA SER A 28 47.08 29.23 0.86
C SER A 28 47.51 27.76 0.62
N SER A 29 48.80 27.58 0.33
CA SER A 29 49.47 26.33 -0.06
C SER A 29 49.89 25.44 1.13
N GLY A 30 49.89 24.12 0.94
CA GLY A 30 50.58 23.15 1.81
C GLY A 30 51.04 21.90 1.04
N GLU A 31 52.30 21.52 1.20
CA GLU A 31 52.90 20.32 0.62
C GLU A 31 53.04 19.18 1.65
N ASN A 32 53.39 17.98 1.16
CA ASN A 32 53.71 16.72 1.86
C ASN A 32 52.50 15.88 2.32
N GLY A 33 52.58 14.55 2.33
CA GLY A 33 53.67 13.66 1.85
C GLY A 33 53.98 12.51 2.80
N ASP A 34 54.33 11.34 2.23
CA ASP A 34 54.55 10.04 2.90
C ASP A 34 53.28 9.48 3.62
N GLU A 35 53.12 8.18 3.86
CA GLU A 35 54.05 7.02 3.88
C GLU A 35 53.58 5.96 2.84
N ASN A 36 54.41 5.27 2.04
CA ASN A 36 55.36 4.20 2.37
C ASN A 36 54.82 3.18 3.41
N GLY A 37 54.65 1.87 3.14
CA GLY A 37 54.89 1.06 1.93
C GLY A 37 55.18 -0.41 2.30
N ALA A 38 55.49 -1.25 1.30
CA ALA A 38 56.07 -2.61 1.41
C ALA A 38 55.15 -3.74 1.98
N GLU A 39 55.22 -5.00 1.51
CA GLU A 39 55.99 -5.63 0.40
C GLU A 39 55.45 -7.05 0.04
N ASN A 40 55.57 -7.45 -1.24
CA ASN A 40 55.78 -8.82 -1.81
C ASN A 40 54.75 -9.94 -1.50
N ASP A 41 54.56 -11.05 -2.26
CA ASP A 41 54.99 -11.61 -3.58
C ASP A 41 53.96 -12.75 -3.89
N ASP A 42 53.76 -13.43 -5.03
CA ASP A 42 54.29 -13.54 -6.42
C ASP A 42 53.09 -14.07 -7.28
N GLY A 43 53.20 -14.25 -8.61
CA GLY A 43 52.16 -15.02 -9.35
C GLY A 43 52.02 -14.89 -10.88
N ASN A 44 53.05 -14.46 -11.61
CA ASN A 44 53.20 -14.45 -13.09
C ASN A 44 52.22 -15.31 -13.98
N GLY A 45 51.72 -14.76 -15.11
CA GLY A 45 50.75 -15.47 -16.00
C GLY A 45 50.53 -15.10 -17.49
N GLY A 46 51.41 -14.38 -18.21
CA GLY A 46 51.34 -14.17 -19.69
C GLY A 46 50.44 -13.01 -20.19
N GLU A 47 50.81 -12.18 -21.19
CA GLU A 47 51.15 -12.41 -22.62
C GLU A 47 49.91 -12.76 -23.51
N ASN A 48 49.62 -12.12 -24.65
CA ASN A 48 50.28 -11.08 -25.47
C ASN A 48 49.24 -10.35 -26.37
N GLY A 49 49.60 -9.21 -26.96
CA GLY A 49 48.99 -8.75 -28.24
C GLY A 49 48.74 -7.25 -28.37
N ALA A 50 49.61 -6.55 -29.11
CA ALA A 50 49.39 -5.17 -29.56
C ALA A 50 49.71 -5.05 -31.05
N GLU A 51 48.92 -4.26 -31.79
CA GLU A 51 49.38 -3.57 -33.00
C GLU A 51 48.49 -2.35 -33.31
N SER A 52 48.98 -1.44 -34.16
CA SER A 52 48.41 -0.09 -34.36
C SER A 52 47.84 0.10 -35.77
N GLY A 53 46.97 1.10 -35.96
CA GLY A 53 46.46 1.47 -37.28
C GLY A 53 45.88 2.88 -37.35
N ASP A 54 46.63 3.82 -37.92
CA ASP A 54 46.14 5.17 -38.28
C ASP A 54 45.18 5.13 -39.48
N GLY A 55 44.21 6.05 -39.52
CA GLY A 55 43.32 6.25 -40.67
C GLY A 55 42.55 7.58 -40.61
N ASN A 56 42.91 8.54 -41.46
CA ASN A 56 42.39 9.91 -41.45
C ASN A 56 41.61 10.26 -42.75
N GLY A 57 40.54 11.06 -42.60
CA GLY A 57 39.81 11.76 -43.68
C GLY A 57 38.62 10.99 -44.30
N GLY A 58 37.55 11.65 -44.76
CA GLY A 58 37.21 13.08 -44.61
C GLY A 58 36.09 13.59 -45.56
N GLU A 59 35.37 14.62 -45.09
CA GLU A 59 34.75 15.74 -45.84
C GLU A 59 33.66 15.57 -46.95
N ASN A 60 32.61 16.42 -46.81
CA ASN A 60 31.84 17.20 -47.83
C ASN A 60 30.53 16.69 -48.50
N GLY A 61 29.61 17.66 -48.72
CA GLY A 61 28.28 17.59 -49.38
C GLY A 61 27.12 17.85 -48.41
N SER A 62 26.33 18.94 -48.39
CA SER A 62 25.79 19.83 -49.47
C SER A 62 25.01 19.05 -50.54
N GLU A 63 23.80 19.42 -51.03
CA GLU A 63 22.92 20.62 -50.84
C GLU A 63 21.56 20.38 -51.59
N ASN A 64 20.46 21.15 -51.58
CA ASN A 64 19.95 22.39 -50.91
C ASN A 64 18.38 22.41 -51.06
N GLY A 65 17.61 23.25 -50.34
CA GLY A 65 16.19 23.56 -50.72
C GLY A 65 15.24 24.11 -49.63
N GLY A 66 14.84 25.38 -49.73
CA GLY A 66 13.66 25.98 -49.06
C GLY A 66 12.39 25.92 -49.94
N GLU A 67 11.29 26.66 -49.68
CA GLU A 67 11.06 27.80 -48.76
C GLU A 67 9.57 27.87 -48.31
N ASN A 68 9.29 28.54 -47.18
CA ASN A 68 8.09 29.30 -46.77
C ASN A 68 6.65 28.73 -47.00
N GLY A 69 5.72 28.80 -46.03
CA GLY A 69 5.77 29.32 -44.65
C GLY A 69 4.50 30.10 -44.26
N SER A 70 4.08 29.99 -42.99
CA SER A 70 3.12 30.89 -42.32
C SER A 70 3.15 30.66 -40.81
N GLU A 71 3.87 31.49 -40.07
CA GLU A 71 3.87 31.52 -38.60
C GLU A 71 2.69 32.37 -38.09
N ASN A 72 2.05 31.96 -36.98
CA ASN A 72 1.34 32.76 -35.98
C ASN A 72 0.60 31.82 -35.01
N GLY A 73 0.76 32.02 -33.70
CA GLY A 73 0.29 31.12 -32.65
C GLY A 73 1.48 30.68 -31.80
N ASP A 74 1.50 31.11 -30.54
CA ASP A 74 2.67 31.00 -29.67
C ASP A 74 2.92 29.58 -29.12
N GLU A 75 4.14 29.35 -28.65
CA GLU A 75 4.61 28.09 -28.08
C GLU A 75 4.06 27.89 -26.66
N ASP A 76 3.66 26.65 -26.32
CA ASP A 76 3.46 26.22 -24.93
C ASP A 76 4.25 24.92 -24.67
N GLU A 77 5.01 24.87 -23.57
CA GLU A 77 5.97 23.79 -23.28
C GLU A 77 5.32 22.67 -22.45
N GLY A 78 4.45 21.89 -23.10
CA GLY A 78 3.78 20.72 -22.51
C GLY A 78 4.42 19.37 -22.86
N GLY A 79 4.36 18.41 -21.94
CA GLY A 79 4.60 16.98 -22.25
C GLY A 79 3.47 16.39 -23.10
N GLU A 80 3.69 15.23 -23.73
CA GLU A 80 2.64 14.52 -24.49
C GLU A 80 1.44 14.22 -23.56
N ALA A 81 0.30 14.88 -23.84
CA ALA A 81 -0.87 14.79 -22.99
C ALA A 81 -1.52 13.40 -23.05
N VAL A 82 -1.92 12.88 -21.89
CA VAL A 82 -2.52 11.54 -21.79
C VAL A 82 -3.87 11.52 -22.50
N PRO A 83 -4.09 10.64 -23.51
CA PRO A 83 -5.37 10.52 -24.20
C PRO A 83 -6.49 10.20 -23.20
N GLY A 84 -7.53 11.02 -23.16
CA GLY A 84 -8.60 10.92 -22.15
C GLY A 84 -8.44 11.86 -20.95
N ARG A 85 -7.31 12.58 -20.85
CA ARG A 85 -7.04 13.70 -19.90
C ARG A 85 -6.54 14.97 -20.61
N ASP A 86 -6.58 14.97 -21.93
CA ASP A 86 -5.98 15.97 -22.80
C ASP A 86 -6.97 17.07 -23.20
N GLN A 87 -6.49 18.31 -23.29
CA GLN A 87 -7.30 19.49 -23.60
C GLN A 87 -6.88 20.16 -24.91
N LEU A 88 -7.87 20.61 -25.68
CA LEU A 88 -7.70 21.52 -26.82
C LEU A 88 -8.35 22.87 -26.53
N GLY A 89 -7.55 23.92 -26.63
CA GLY A 89 -7.96 25.31 -26.36
C GLY A 89 -7.96 25.65 -24.86
N GLY A 90 -8.62 26.76 -24.53
CA GLY A 90 -8.73 27.30 -23.17
C GLY A 90 -9.59 28.57 -23.16
N PRO A 91 -9.78 29.23 -22.00
CA PRO A 91 -10.62 30.43 -21.90
C PRO A 91 -10.15 31.59 -22.79
N ASP A 92 -8.84 31.75 -22.98
CA ASP A 92 -8.24 32.73 -23.90
C ASP A 92 -7.96 32.16 -25.31
N SER A 93 -8.35 30.90 -25.59
CA SER A 93 -8.03 30.15 -26.82
C SER A 93 -9.19 29.24 -27.27
N LEU A 94 -10.34 29.85 -27.53
CA LEU A 94 -11.52 29.18 -28.06
C LEU A 94 -11.31 28.76 -29.54
N GLN A 95 -11.79 27.59 -29.92
CA GLN A 95 -11.69 27.07 -31.29
C GLN A 95 -13.00 27.28 -32.07
N SER A 96 -12.92 27.69 -33.34
CA SER A 96 -14.11 27.75 -34.22
C SER A 96 -14.57 26.35 -34.67
N SER A 97 -13.70 25.35 -34.56
CA SER A 97 -13.96 23.96 -34.93
C SER A 97 -12.89 23.03 -34.33
N ALA A 98 -13.26 21.80 -33.97
CA ALA A 98 -12.32 20.80 -33.44
C ALA A 98 -12.55 19.40 -34.04
N GLU A 99 -11.51 18.58 -34.02
CA GLU A 99 -11.56 17.14 -34.27
C GLU A 99 -11.22 16.41 -32.96
N VAL A 100 -11.93 15.32 -32.67
CA VAL A 100 -11.69 14.45 -31.49
C VAL A 100 -11.66 13.00 -31.94
N ASP A 101 -10.58 12.28 -31.65
CA ASP A 101 -10.52 10.84 -31.89
C ASP A 101 -11.16 10.08 -30.71
N ALA A 102 -12.08 9.17 -31.02
CA ALA A 102 -12.70 8.24 -30.07
C ALA A 102 -12.05 6.86 -30.23
N ILE A 103 -11.27 6.46 -29.22
CA ILE A 103 -10.30 5.36 -29.33
C ILE A 103 -10.54 4.28 -28.26
N THR A 104 -10.43 3.02 -28.67
CA THR A 104 -10.06 1.90 -27.81
C THR A 104 -8.54 1.74 -27.84
N LEU A 105 -7.87 2.07 -26.74
CA LEU A 105 -6.43 1.91 -26.57
C LEU A 105 -6.07 0.43 -26.36
N GLU A 106 -4.87 0.02 -26.79
CA GLU A 106 -4.34 -1.35 -26.57
C GLU A 106 -4.04 -1.64 -25.08
N ALA A 107 -3.93 -0.59 -24.26
CA ALA A 107 -3.81 -0.62 -22.80
C ALA A 107 -4.27 0.73 -22.22
N ASP A 108 -4.62 0.76 -20.93
CA ASP A 108 -4.92 2.01 -20.21
C ASP A 108 -3.65 2.86 -20.05
N GLN A 109 -3.80 4.18 -20.11
CA GLN A 109 -2.73 5.18 -19.99
C GLN A 109 -2.98 6.20 -18.87
N GLY A 110 -4.05 6.03 -18.08
CA GLY A 110 -4.44 6.94 -16.97
C GLY A 110 -5.86 7.51 -17.07
N ALA A 111 -6.70 6.97 -17.97
CA ALA A 111 -8.04 7.49 -18.26
C ALA A 111 -9.09 6.38 -18.55
N GLY A 112 -8.69 5.11 -18.50
CA GLY A 112 -9.43 4.00 -19.07
C GLY A 112 -8.88 3.59 -20.44
N GLN A 113 -9.28 2.40 -20.91
CA GLN A 113 -8.96 1.93 -22.27
C GLN A 113 -9.83 2.56 -23.37
N TYR A 114 -10.90 3.28 -23.00
CA TYR A 114 -11.90 3.83 -23.91
C TYR A 114 -11.96 5.33 -23.70
N VAL A 115 -11.41 6.10 -24.64
CA VAL A 115 -11.11 7.53 -24.45
C VAL A 115 -11.59 8.39 -25.61
N ASN A 116 -11.89 9.64 -25.29
CA ASN A 116 -11.94 10.74 -26.25
C ASN A 116 -10.63 11.52 -26.13
N THR A 117 -10.00 11.89 -27.24
CA THR A 117 -8.74 12.65 -27.26
C THR A 117 -8.80 13.66 -28.42
N PRO A 118 -8.85 14.98 -28.15
CA PRO A 118 -8.97 15.65 -26.85
C PRO A 118 -10.20 15.24 -26.03
N ALA A 119 -10.01 15.10 -24.71
CA ALA A 119 -11.07 14.84 -23.75
C ALA A 119 -11.81 16.11 -23.31
N VAL A 120 -11.12 17.26 -23.32
CA VAL A 120 -11.68 18.60 -23.10
C VAL A 120 -11.51 19.43 -24.37
N VAL A 121 -12.57 20.09 -24.84
CA VAL A 121 -12.52 21.01 -25.99
C VAL A 121 -13.20 22.34 -25.66
N TRP A 122 -12.48 23.44 -25.93
CA TRP A 122 -13.00 24.81 -25.83
C TRP A 122 -13.39 25.37 -27.20
N LEU A 123 -14.64 25.83 -27.34
CA LEU A 123 -15.21 26.32 -28.59
C LEU A 123 -15.71 27.78 -28.51
N GLU A 124 -15.68 28.46 -29.65
CA GLU A 124 -16.51 29.65 -29.87
C GLU A 124 -18.00 29.25 -29.95
N PRO A 125 -18.96 30.11 -29.53
CA PRO A 125 -20.38 29.88 -29.75
C PRO A 125 -20.71 29.76 -31.26
N GLY A 126 -21.34 28.64 -31.63
CA GLY A 126 -21.56 28.24 -33.02
C GLY A 126 -20.42 27.38 -33.62
N GLY A 127 -19.40 27.02 -32.83
CA GLY A 127 -18.33 26.11 -33.24
C GLY A 127 -18.78 24.66 -33.38
N GLU A 128 -18.03 23.86 -34.14
CA GLU A 128 -18.38 22.46 -34.46
C GLU A 128 -17.28 21.48 -34.05
N ILE A 129 -17.65 20.37 -33.38
CA ILE A 129 -16.74 19.23 -33.19
C ILE A 129 -17.14 18.13 -34.15
N THR A 130 -16.14 17.53 -34.82
CA THR A 130 -16.26 16.21 -35.41
C THR A 130 -15.54 15.18 -34.54
N TRP A 131 -16.26 14.13 -34.14
CA TRP A 131 -15.67 12.94 -33.54
C TRP A 131 -15.40 11.90 -34.61
N SER A 132 -14.16 11.41 -34.67
CA SER A 132 -13.73 10.32 -35.54
C SER A 132 -13.59 9.05 -34.72
N ILE A 133 -14.28 7.97 -35.10
CA ILE A 133 -14.13 6.69 -34.41
C ILE A 133 -12.90 5.98 -34.97
N THR A 134 -11.78 6.00 -34.27
CA THR A 134 -10.49 5.51 -34.79
C THR A 134 -10.48 3.98 -34.91
N ASN A 135 -11.03 3.30 -33.91
CA ASN A 135 -11.20 1.84 -33.84
C ASN A 135 -12.37 1.49 -32.89
N GLY A 136 -12.61 0.20 -32.63
CA GLY A 136 -13.65 -0.22 -31.69
C GLY A 136 -15.09 0.09 -32.14
N ALA A 137 -15.98 0.29 -31.16
CA ALA A 137 -17.37 0.71 -31.35
C ALA A 137 -17.76 1.65 -30.22
N HIS A 138 -18.09 2.90 -30.54
CA HIS A 138 -18.20 4.01 -29.59
C HIS A 138 -19.44 4.85 -29.86
N SER A 139 -19.68 5.89 -29.05
CA SER A 139 -20.81 6.82 -29.23
C SER A 139 -20.51 8.15 -28.53
N VAL A 140 -21.17 9.21 -28.97
CA VAL A 140 -21.09 10.56 -28.44
C VAL A 140 -22.50 10.98 -28.03
N THR A 141 -22.78 10.91 -26.74
CA THR A 141 -24.12 11.07 -26.18
C THR A 141 -24.10 12.07 -25.03
N ALA A 142 -24.93 13.12 -25.10
CA ALA A 142 -25.03 14.13 -24.07
C ALA A 142 -25.68 13.57 -22.78
N TYR A 143 -25.21 14.02 -21.60
CA TYR A 143 -25.92 13.80 -20.34
C TYR A 143 -27.19 14.66 -20.28
N HIS A 144 -28.33 14.07 -20.65
CA HIS A 144 -29.62 14.74 -20.79
C HIS A 144 -30.80 13.78 -20.50
N PRO A 145 -31.95 14.25 -19.96
CA PRO A 145 -33.12 13.42 -19.67
C PRO A 145 -33.71 12.65 -20.86
N GLU A 146 -33.61 13.20 -22.08
CA GLU A 146 -34.06 12.47 -23.29
C GLU A 146 -33.11 11.32 -23.70
N ASN A 147 -31.87 11.33 -23.21
CA ASN A 147 -30.91 10.23 -23.33
C ASN A 147 -30.98 9.26 -22.13
N GLU A 148 -32.03 9.36 -21.31
CA GLU A 148 -32.25 8.60 -20.07
C GLU A 148 -31.19 8.87 -18.97
N LYS A 149 -30.70 10.13 -18.90
CA LYS A 149 -29.68 10.59 -17.94
C LYS A 149 -30.04 11.89 -17.22
N GLN A 150 -29.33 12.17 -16.15
CA GLN A 150 -29.33 13.46 -15.45
C GLN A 150 -28.83 14.60 -16.37
N GLN A 151 -29.37 15.81 -16.20
CA GLN A 151 -28.99 16.99 -16.98
C GLN A 151 -27.57 17.44 -16.63
N ARG A 152 -26.63 17.39 -17.58
CA ARG A 152 -25.28 18.00 -17.46
C ARG A 152 -24.81 18.71 -18.74
N ILE A 153 -25.78 19.28 -19.45
CA ILE A 153 -25.61 20.25 -20.54
C ILE A 153 -26.46 21.51 -20.23
N PRO A 154 -26.25 22.67 -20.87
CA PRO A 154 -27.04 23.88 -20.63
C PRO A 154 -28.55 23.64 -20.81
N GLU A 155 -29.41 24.21 -19.95
CA GLU A 155 -30.87 23.92 -19.94
C GLU A 155 -31.60 24.30 -21.24
N SER A 156 -31.01 25.19 -22.07
CA SER A 156 -31.56 25.61 -23.37
C SER A 156 -30.87 24.96 -24.58
N ALA A 157 -29.96 24.02 -24.36
CA ALA A 157 -29.30 23.29 -25.43
C ALA A 157 -30.12 22.05 -25.85
N GLU A 158 -30.22 21.80 -27.15
CA GLU A 158 -30.79 20.55 -27.68
C GLU A 158 -29.81 19.39 -27.40
N PRO A 159 -30.29 18.19 -27.02
CA PRO A 159 -29.42 17.04 -26.77
C PRO A 159 -28.86 16.44 -28.07
N PHE A 160 -27.70 15.79 -27.95
CA PHE A 160 -27.12 14.95 -29.00
C PHE A 160 -26.96 13.49 -28.56
N ASP A 161 -27.14 12.59 -29.52
CA ASP A 161 -26.71 11.19 -29.46
C ASP A 161 -26.32 10.75 -30.87
N SER A 162 -25.07 10.31 -31.06
CA SER A 162 -24.63 9.72 -32.33
C SER A 162 -25.23 8.34 -32.59
N GLY A 163 -25.71 7.66 -31.53
CA GLY A 163 -25.85 6.20 -31.51
C GLY A 163 -24.49 5.51 -31.56
N THR A 164 -24.47 4.17 -31.57
CA THR A 164 -23.21 3.42 -31.66
C THR A 164 -22.65 3.44 -33.08
N LEU A 165 -21.44 3.96 -33.22
CA LEU A 165 -20.65 4.08 -34.44
C LEU A 165 -19.41 3.16 -34.37
N SER A 166 -18.92 2.72 -35.52
CA SER A 166 -17.81 1.78 -35.68
C SER A 166 -16.54 2.47 -36.17
N GLY A 167 -15.38 1.84 -35.97
CA GLY A 167 -14.10 2.32 -36.53
C GLY A 167 -14.16 2.73 -38.00
N GLY A 168 -13.85 3.99 -38.30
CA GLY A 168 -13.94 4.63 -39.61
C GLY A 168 -15.22 5.45 -39.87
N GLU A 169 -16.17 5.47 -38.93
CA GLU A 169 -17.36 6.34 -38.96
C GLU A 169 -17.10 7.66 -38.19
N THR A 170 -17.93 8.67 -38.41
CA THR A 170 -17.79 10.02 -37.85
C THR A 170 -19.15 10.58 -37.39
N PHE A 171 -19.12 11.50 -36.43
CA PHE A 171 -20.26 12.29 -35.97
C PHE A 171 -19.85 13.75 -35.82
N SER A 172 -20.69 14.70 -36.20
CA SER A 172 -20.41 16.14 -36.02
C SER A 172 -21.57 16.84 -35.32
N HIS A 173 -21.26 17.77 -34.41
CA HIS A 173 -22.27 18.57 -33.70
C HIS A 173 -21.83 20.04 -33.57
N THR A 174 -22.75 20.95 -33.88
CA THR A 174 -22.56 22.41 -33.80
C THR A 174 -23.11 22.94 -32.48
N PHE A 175 -22.28 23.63 -31.71
CA PHE A 175 -22.57 24.06 -30.34
C PHE A 175 -23.02 25.53 -30.28
N GLU A 176 -24.33 25.76 -30.45
CA GLU A 176 -24.93 27.11 -30.56
C GLU A 176 -25.23 27.80 -29.21
N THR A 177 -25.11 27.12 -28.07
CA THR A 177 -25.43 27.66 -26.73
C THR A 177 -24.18 27.67 -25.83
N GLU A 178 -23.95 28.79 -25.15
CA GLU A 178 -22.83 28.96 -24.21
C GLU A 178 -22.96 28.08 -22.95
N GLY A 179 -21.83 27.71 -22.37
CA GLY A 179 -21.74 26.89 -21.15
C GLY A 179 -21.05 25.55 -21.34
N VAL A 180 -21.21 24.65 -20.36
CA VAL A 180 -20.46 23.40 -20.25
C VAL A 180 -21.34 22.18 -20.55
N TYR A 181 -20.84 21.30 -21.41
CA TYR A 181 -21.50 20.10 -21.91
C TYR A 181 -20.70 18.86 -21.50
N ASN A 182 -21.25 18.06 -20.59
CA ASN A 182 -20.71 16.75 -20.26
C ASN A 182 -21.31 15.72 -21.24
N TYR A 183 -20.50 14.84 -21.81
CA TYR A 183 -20.95 13.74 -22.66
C TYR A 183 -20.28 12.41 -22.31
N TYR A 184 -20.85 11.31 -22.79
CA TYR A 184 -20.39 9.94 -22.54
C TYR A 184 -20.56 9.03 -23.74
N CYS A 185 -19.89 7.88 -23.67
CA CYS A 185 -20.05 6.79 -24.62
C CYS A 185 -20.93 5.69 -24.02
N ARG A 186 -22.13 5.47 -24.57
CA ARG A 186 -23.15 4.55 -24.05
C ARG A 186 -22.66 3.12 -23.72
N PRO A 187 -21.81 2.44 -24.52
CA PRO A 187 -21.27 1.13 -24.16
C PRO A 187 -20.11 1.16 -23.14
N HIS A 188 -19.47 2.31 -22.92
CA HIS A 188 -18.22 2.42 -22.14
C HIS A 188 -18.30 3.42 -20.97
N GLU A 189 -19.50 3.93 -20.64
CA GLU A 189 -19.74 4.85 -19.52
C GLU A 189 -19.30 4.26 -18.18
N GLY A 190 -19.70 3.02 -17.87
CA GLY A 190 -19.26 2.28 -16.69
C GLY A 190 -17.75 1.97 -16.65
N LEU A 191 -17.02 2.28 -17.74
CA LEU A 191 -15.57 2.11 -17.88
C LEU A 191 -14.85 3.47 -17.97
N GLY A 192 -15.54 4.58 -17.63
CA GLY A 192 -14.96 5.92 -17.56
C GLY A 192 -14.95 6.72 -18.87
N MET A 193 -15.51 6.21 -19.97
CA MET A 193 -15.45 6.93 -21.25
C MET A 193 -16.43 8.12 -21.31
N VAL A 194 -15.90 9.29 -20.96
CA VAL A 194 -16.58 10.57 -20.93
C VAL A 194 -15.79 11.64 -21.71
N GLY A 195 -16.37 12.83 -21.85
CA GLY A 195 -15.71 14.00 -22.42
C GLY A 195 -16.44 15.29 -22.06
N LEU A 196 -15.76 16.42 -22.29
CA LEU A 196 -16.20 17.74 -21.88
C LEU A 196 -16.06 18.75 -23.03
N VAL A 197 -17.12 19.49 -23.32
CA VAL A 197 -17.10 20.62 -24.28
C VAL A 197 -17.51 21.90 -23.57
N ILE A 198 -16.75 22.97 -23.75
CA ILE A 198 -17.00 24.28 -23.15
C ILE A 198 -17.18 25.29 -24.29
N VAL A 199 -18.27 26.04 -24.24
CA VAL A 199 -18.70 26.91 -25.34
C VAL A 199 -18.76 28.35 -24.82
N GLY A 200 -17.87 29.21 -25.31
CA GLY A 200 -17.65 30.53 -24.72
C GLY A 200 -17.07 30.45 -23.31
N GLU A 201 -17.64 31.19 -22.37
CA GLU A 201 -17.27 31.10 -20.94
C GLU A 201 -18.06 29.96 -20.24
N PRO A 202 -17.48 29.26 -19.24
CA PRO A 202 -18.18 28.28 -18.42
C PRO A 202 -19.14 28.98 -17.43
N GLY A 203 -20.22 29.58 -17.96
CA GLY A 203 -21.18 30.43 -17.25
C GLY A 203 -22.11 29.74 -16.24
N GLY A 204 -21.63 28.72 -15.53
CA GLY A 204 -22.39 27.92 -14.57
C GLY A 204 -23.37 26.93 -15.22
N GLY A 205 -24.31 26.42 -14.41
CA GLY A 205 -25.37 25.52 -14.84
C GLY A 205 -25.03 24.02 -14.70
N PRO A 206 -25.91 23.11 -15.16
CA PRO A 206 -25.84 21.70 -14.77
C PRO A 206 -24.58 20.93 -15.21
N GLY A 207 -23.87 21.44 -16.22
CA GLY A 207 -22.59 20.88 -16.66
C GLY A 207 -21.39 21.27 -15.79
N THR A 208 -21.51 22.30 -14.93
CA THR A 208 -20.43 22.80 -14.06
C THR A 208 -20.53 22.31 -12.61
N THR A 209 -21.60 21.62 -12.21
CA THR A 209 -21.73 21.10 -10.84
C THR A 209 -20.91 19.81 -10.67
N ALA A 210 -20.63 19.43 -9.43
CA ALA A 210 -20.10 18.12 -9.10
C ALA A 210 -20.91 16.98 -9.77
N PRO A 211 -20.26 15.88 -10.20
CA PRO A 211 -20.89 14.79 -10.97
C PRO A 211 -21.61 13.74 -10.11
N ASP A 212 -21.93 14.03 -8.85
CA ASP A 212 -22.49 13.09 -7.84
C ASP A 212 -23.78 12.36 -8.28
N GLY A 213 -24.51 12.91 -9.26
CA GLY A 213 -25.68 12.30 -9.88
C GLY A 213 -25.38 11.36 -11.06
N VAL A 214 -24.12 11.02 -11.33
CA VAL A 214 -23.71 10.05 -12.36
C VAL A 214 -23.71 8.64 -11.75
N GLU A 215 -24.69 7.81 -12.12
CA GLU A 215 -24.87 6.43 -11.64
C GLU A 215 -23.63 5.50 -11.83
N ALA A 216 -22.72 5.86 -12.75
CA ALA A 216 -21.49 5.13 -13.02
C ALA A 216 -20.30 5.84 -12.34
N SER A 217 -19.80 5.28 -11.23
CA SER A 217 -18.73 5.88 -10.41
C SER A 217 -17.48 6.28 -11.22
N THR A 218 -16.98 5.42 -12.11
CA THR A 218 -15.81 5.72 -12.95
C THR A 218 -16.06 6.91 -13.90
N ALA A 219 -17.27 7.07 -14.43
CA ALA A 219 -17.65 8.23 -15.21
C ALA A 219 -17.81 9.50 -14.35
N ALA A 220 -18.26 9.35 -13.09
CA ALA A 220 -18.33 10.45 -12.14
C ALA A 220 -16.92 10.99 -11.84
N THR A 221 -15.99 10.13 -11.45
CA THR A 221 -14.58 10.48 -11.20
C THR A 221 -13.94 11.13 -12.42
N ASN A 222 -14.04 10.49 -13.60
CA ASN A 222 -13.42 11.02 -14.81
C ASN A 222 -14.02 12.38 -15.21
N LEU A 223 -15.33 12.63 -15.04
CA LEU A 223 -15.92 13.95 -15.29
C LEU A 223 -15.43 15.01 -14.29
N GLY A 224 -15.26 14.66 -13.02
CA GLY A 224 -14.69 15.56 -12.01
C GLY A 224 -13.27 16.00 -12.37
N GLU A 225 -12.44 15.05 -12.79
CA GLU A 225 -11.08 15.33 -13.28
C GLU A 225 -11.08 16.18 -14.57
N LEU A 226 -11.96 15.91 -15.54
CA LEU A 226 -12.06 16.74 -16.76
C LEU A 226 -12.52 18.18 -16.46
N LEU A 227 -13.42 18.37 -15.50
CA LEU A 227 -13.80 19.70 -15.02
C LEU A 227 -12.61 20.41 -14.34
N SER A 228 -11.82 19.69 -13.55
CA SER A 228 -10.59 20.21 -12.94
C SER A 228 -9.52 20.57 -13.97
N ILE A 229 -9.28 19.73 -14.98
CA ILE A 229 -8.37 20.00 -16.12
C ILE A 229 -8.80 21.27 -16.85
N ALA A 230 -10.10 21.46 -17.02
CA ALA A 230 -10.68 22.65 -17.62
C ALA A 230 -10.72 23.89 -16.70
N GLY A 231 -10.27 23.80 -15.44
CA GLY A 231 -10.39 24.89 -14.48
C GLY A 231 -11.83 25.31 -14.18
N VAL A 232 -12.81 24.43 -14.43
CA VAL A 232 -14.23 24.66 -14.12
C VAL A 232 -14.44 24.35 -12.64
N ASP A 233 -14.31 25.38 -11.82
CA ASP A 233 -14.63 25.30 -10.39
C ASP A 233 -16.11 24.90 -10.19
N THR A 234 -16.33 23.83 -9.44
CA THR A 234 -17.66 23.27 -9.18
C THR A 234 -18.33 23.86 -7.92
N SER A 235 -17.67 24.82 -7.24
CA SER A 235 -18.00 25.34 -5.90
C SER A 235 -19.31 26.15 -5.71
N GLU A 236 -20.33 25.98 -6.57
CA GLU A 236 -21.72 26.36 -6.22
C GLU A 236 -22.38 25.39 -5.20
N SER A 237 -21.60 24.49 -4.60
CA SER A 237 -21.79 24.07 -3.20
C SER A 237 -20.63 24.57 -2.34
N SER A 238 -20.93 25.44 -1.37
CA SER A 238 -20.10 25.93 -0.25
C SER A 238 -18.57 25.92 -0.41
N GLY A 239 -17.96 27.11 -0.31
CA GLY A 239 -16.50 27.32 -0.26
C GLY A 239 -15.85 26.77 1.02
N GLU A 240 -15.83 25.45 1.13
CA GLU A 240 -15.11 24.62 2.09
C GLU A 240 -14.00 23.90 1.31
N THR A 241 -12.82 23.70 1.91
CA THR A 241 -11.79 22.83 1.33
C THR A 241 -12.37 21.44 1.14
N GLN A 242 -12.13 20.80 0.00
CA GLN A 242 -12.68 19.46 -0.29
C GLN A 242 -12.29 18.50 0.84
N GLN A 243 -13.28 18.08 1.62
CA GLN A 243 -13.04 17.43 2.91
C GLN A 243 -12.49 16.01 2.67
N TYR A 244 -11.30 15.74 3.20
CA TYR A 244 -10.64 14.43 3.12
C TYR A 244 -11.60 13.33 3.53
N SER A 245 -11.89 12.42 2.60
CA SER A 245 -13.05 11.55 2.64
C SER A 245 -12.70 10.12 3.07
N TRP A 246 -13.73 9.30 3.27
CA TRP A 246 -13.56 7.86 3.47
C TRP A 246 -12.78 7.19 2.33
N SER A 247 -12.98 7.64 1.09
CA SER A 247 -12.31 7.05 -0.07
C SER A 247 -10.81 7.33 -0.06
N ASP A 248 -10.42 8.54 0.36
CA ASP A 248 -9.03 8.98 0.43
C ASP A 248 -8.31 8.28 1.59
N ALA A 249 -8.95 8.24 2.77
CA ALA A 249 -8.44 7.52 3.94
C ALA A 249 -8.22 6.03 3.68
N THR A 250 -9.13 5.38 2.95
CA THR A 250 -9.02 3.95 2.60
C THR A 250 -8.10 3.69 1.41
N TRP A 251 -7.78 4.70 0.59
CA TRP A 251 -6.75 4.63 -0.44
C TRP A 251 -5.34 4.83 0.15
N ASP A 252 -5.15 5.81 1.04
CA ASP A 252 -3.86 6.01 1.73
C ASP A 252 -3.53 4.82 2.65
N SER A 253 -4.55 4.22 3.29
CA SER A 253 -4.42 2.95 4.04
C SER A 253 -3.80 1.82 3.18
N TYR A 254 -4.16 1.71 1.90
CA TYR A 254 -3.56 0.73 0.98
C TYR A 254 -2.08 1.03 0.78
N TRP A 255 -1.74 2.29 0.51
CA TRP A 255 -0.38 2.72 0.19
C TRP A 255 0.56 2.67 1.39
N TYR A 256 0.14 3.14 2.56
CA TYR A 256 0.99 3.16 3.74
C TYR A 256 1.24 1.73 4.25
N SER A 257 0.25 0.83 4.14
CA SER A 257 0.45 -0.61 4.35
C SER A 257 1.50 -1.20 3.37
N LEU A 258 1.46 -0.83 2.08
CA LEU A 258 2.44 -1.25 1.08
C LEU A 258 3.84 -0.68 1.36
N TYR A 259 3.94 0.55 1.85
CA TYR A 259 5.22 1.20 2.13
C TYR A 259 5.90 0.59 3.36
N ASN A 260 5.15 0.37 4.44
CA ASN A 260 5.63 -0.31 5.64
C ASN A 260 6.05 -1.76 5.34
N MET A 261 5.25 -2.52 4.57
CA MET A 261 5.60 -3.87 4.11
C MET A 261 6.89 -3.90 3.26
N SER A 262 6.92 -3.12 2.17
CA SER A 262 8.02 -3.15 1.21
C SER A 262 9.34 -2.69 1.82
N THR A 263 9.28 -1.72 2.74
CA THR A 263 10.46 -1.22 3.45
C THR A 263 11.06 -2.28 4.37
N ASN A 264 10.24 -2.90 5.24
CA ASN A 264 10.75 -3.83 6.25
C ASN A 264 11.22 -5.16 5.63
N ILE A 265 10.46 -5.71 4.67
CA ILE A 265 10.76 -7.05 4.13
C ILE A 265 11.94 -7.04 3.13
N ALA A 266 12.13 -5.96 2.36
CA ALA A 266 13.00 -5.99 1.17
C ALA A 266 13.95 -4.80 0.94
N MET A 267 13.88 -3.70 1.69
CA MET A 267 14.67 -2.49 1.42
C MET A 267 15.58 -2.07 2.59
N SER A 268 15.03 -1.98 3.81
CA SER A 268 15.75 -1.50 5.01
C SER A 268 16.91 -2.39 5.44
N GLY A 269 16.77 -3.71 5.28
CA GLY A 269 17.64 -4.70 5.91
C GLY A 269 17.53 -4.74 7.45
N ASN A 270 16.45 -4.22 8.04
CA ASN A 270 16.23 -4.15 9.49
C ASN A 270 15.89 -5.52 10.12
N GLY A 271 16.79 -6.50 9.96
CA GLY A 271 16.59 -7.86 10.44
C GLY A 271 17.69 -8.82 10.01
N VAL A 272 17.42 -10.10 10.27
CA VAL A 272 18.28 -11.21 9.87
C VAL A 272 18.17 -11.39 8.34
N PRO A 273 19.29 -11.35 7.60
CA PRO A 273 19.26 -11.34 6.13
C PRO A 273 18.90 -12.71 5.54
N PHE A 274 18.21 -12.71 4.41
CA PHE A 274 18.06 -13.89 3.55
C PHE A 274 18.94 -13.73 2.29
N PRO A 275 20.03 -14.51 2.14
CA PRO A 275 20.44 -15.67 2.95
C PRO A 275 21.35 -15.31 4.14
N LEU A 276 21.34 -16.16 5.18
CA LEU A 276 22.25 -16.04 6.34
C LEU A 276 23.45 -17.01 6.27
N ASN A 277 23.35 -18.09 5.49
CA ASN A 277 24.36 -19.15 5.41
C ASN A 277 24.28 -19.90 4.07
N ASP A 278 25.29 -20.73 3.79
CA ASP A 278 25.47 -21.51 2.56
C ASP A 278 24.20 -22.32 2.15
N GLN A 279 23.44 -22.84 3.11
CA GLN A 279 22.21 -23.60 2.86
C GLN A 279 21.08 -22.68 2.39
N MET A 280 20.91 -21.51 3.03
CA MET A 280 19.97 -20.49 2.57
C MET A 280 20.40 -19.87 1.24
N GLU A 281 21.71 -19.71 1.01
CA GLU A 281 22.24 -19.19 -0.25
C GLU A 281 21.95 -20.17 -1.39
N GLN A 282 22.26 -21.45 -1.22
CA GLN A 282 21.89 -22.49 -2.18
C GLN A 282 20.37 -22.58 -2.39
N LEU A 283 19.56 -22.36 -1.36
CA LEU A 283 18.10 -22.29 -1.50
C LEU A 283 17.68 -21.10 -2.37
N GLN A 284 18.24 -19.91 -2.11
CA GLN A 284 17.95 -18.69 -2.88
C GLN A 284 18.41 -18.81 -4.34
N GLN A 285 19.64 -19.27 -4.58
CA GLN A 285 20.23 -19.47 -5.92
C GLN A 285 19.36 -20.39 -6.79
N ASN A 286 18.77 -21.44 -6.22
CA ASN A 286 17.87 -22.35 -6.95
C ASN A 286 16.44 -21.81 -7.08
N ARG A 287 15.92 -21.12 -6.06
CA ARG A 287 14.51 -20.70 -6.00
C ARG A 287 14.23 -19.39 -6.74
N MET A 288 15.18 -18.45 -6.74
CA MET A 288 14.98 -17.13 -7.37
C MET A 288 14.73 -17.23 -8.88
N PRO A 289 15.50 -18.01 -9.68
CA PRO A 289 15.22 -18.19 -11.11
C PRO A 289 13.88 -18.89 -11.36
N ALA A 290 13.52 -19.88 -10.53
CA ALA A 290 12.27 -20.61 -10.65
C ALA A 290 11.02 -19.76 -10.33
N MET A 291 11.14 -18.77 -9.42
CA MET A 291 10.08 -17.78 -9.19
C MET A 291 9.95 -16.83 -10.40
N LEU A 292 11.08 -16.33 -10.94
CA LEU A 292 11.08 -15.48 -12.13
C LEU A 292 10.45 -16.18 -13.36
N GLU A 293 10.79 -17.45 -13.59
CA GLU A 293 10.19 -18.29 -14.64
C GLU A 293 8.68 -18.51 -14.40
N ALA A 294 8.28 -18.87 -13.18
CA ALA A 294 6.87 -19.10 -12.84
C ALA A 294 6.00 -17.82 -12.78
N ALA A 295 6.62 -16.65 -12.65
CA ALA A 295 5.96 -15.34 -12.65
C ALA A 295 5.91 -14.65 -14.02
N ASP A 296 6.51 -15.23 -15.06
CA ASP A 296 6.70 -14.62 -16.39
C ASP A 296 7.37 -13.24 -16.28
N THR A 297 8.48 -13.17 -15.53
CA THR A 297 9.16 -11.91 -15.16
C THR A 297 10.68 -12.07 -15.28
N ASP A 298 11.33 -11.31 -16.17
CA ASP A 298 12.79 -11.43 -16.44
C ASP A 298 13.70 -11.19 -15.22
N ARG A 299 13.28 -10.38 -14.25
CA ARG A 299 14.13 -9.88 -13.15
C ARG A 299 13.32 -9.28 -11.97
N PRO A 300 13.75 -9.42 -10.69
CA PRO A 300 12.99 -8.98 -9.50
C PRO A 300 12.64 -7.48 -9.49
N PRO A 301 11.53 -7.04 -8.88
CA PRO A 301 11.07 -5.64 -8.95
C PRO A 301 11.87 -4.63 -8.11
N ILE A 302 12.91 -5.09 -7.39
CA ILE A 302 13.85 -4.29 -6.61
C ILE A 302 15.24 -4.79 -7.00
N ASN A 303 16.17 -3.88 -7.32
CA ASN A 303 17.56 -4.23 -7.58
C ASN A 303 18.29 -4.36 -6.24
N ASN A 304 19.15 -5.38 -6.10
CA ASN A 304 19.91 -5.72 -4.88
C ASN A 304 19.10 -5.57 -3.55
N PRO A 305 17.99 -6.31 -3.37
CA PRO A 305 17.09 -6.15 -2.23
C PRO A 305 17.69 -6.68 -0.92
N ASN A 306 17.55 -5.90 0.16
CA ASN A 306 17.92 -6.29 1.52
C ASN A 306 16.84 -7.18 2.15
N LEU A 307 16.65 -8.38 1.60
CA LEU A 307 15.64 -9.33 2.07
C LEU A 307 15.88 -9.76 3.52
N SER A 308 14.84 -9.71 4.35
CA SER A 308 14.88 -10.29 5.71
C SER A 308 13.86 -11.43 5.88
N PHE A 309 14.23 -12.45 6.65
CA PHE A 309 13.31 -13.51 7.09
C PHE A 309 12.91 -13.40 8.58
N ALA A 310 13.49 -12.46 9.33
CA ALA A 310 13.16 -12.20 10.72
C ALA A 310 13.56 -10.75 11.06
N ALA A 311 12.58 -9.85 11.08
CA ALA A 311 12.82 -8.43 11.32
C ALA A 311 13.14 -8.16 12.80
N PHE A 312 14.05 -7.21 13.04
CA PHE A 312 14.40 -6.79 14.40
C PHE A 312 13.24 -6.06 15.07
N THR A 313 13.17 -6.05 16.40
CA THR A 313 12.08 -5.41 17.16
C THR A 313 11.97 -3.92 16.88
N SER A 314 13.10 -3.21 16.68
CA SER A 314 13.08 -1.81 16.25
C SER A 314 14.31 -1.40 15.42
N GLY A 315 14.21 -0.24 14.74
CA GLY A 315 15.30 0.37 13.99
C GLY A 315 15.14 1.88 13.75
N ASP A 316 16.19 2.52 13.25
CA ASP A 316 16.21 3.92 12.79
C ASP A 316 15.96 3.99 11.28
N PRO A 317 14.84 4.59 10.81
CA PRO A 317 14.50 4.64 9.38
C PRO A 317 15.26 5.63 8.50
N HIS A 318 16.25 6.36 9.04
CA HIS A 318 17.15 7.20 8.25
C HIS A 318 17.96 6.39 7.24
N PHE A 319 18.05 6.90 6.00
CA PHE A 319 18.91 6.29 4.98
C PHE A 319 20.40 6.56 5.28
N THR A 320 21.23 5.53 5.13
CA THR A 320 22.69 5.63 5.39
C THR A 320 23.49 6.25 4.24
N GLN A 321 22.84 6.49 3.10
CA GLN A 321 23.38 7.13 1.90
C GLN A 321 22.22 7.70 1.06
N GLN A 322 22.52 8.48 0.02
CA GLN A 322 21.49 9.02 -0.89
C GLN A 322 20.67 7.89 -1.54
N PRO A 323 19.33 7.90 -1.41
CA PRO A 323 18.46 6.80 -1.84
C PRO A 323 18.19 6.83 -3.36
N VAL A 324 18.25 5.67 -4.00
CA VAL A 324 17.88 5.45 -5.40
C VAL A 324 16.54 4.72 -5.44
N PHE A 325 15.46 5.50 -5.57
CA PHE A 325 14.09 4.98 -5.72
C PHE A 325 13.78 4.50 -7.15
N GLU A 326 14.49 5.04 -8.13
CA GLU A 326 14.43 4.64 -9.53
C GLU A 326 15.81 4.82 -10.19
N ASP A 327 16.31 3.76 -10.83
CA ASP A 327 17.50 3.78 -11.67
C ASP A 327 17.15 3.66 -13.17
N ASP A 328 18.17 3.58 -14.05
CA ASP A 328 18.04 3.34 -15.50
C ASP A 328 17.16 2.13 -15.90
N THR A 329 16.74 1.30 -14.94
CA THR A 329 15.89 0.13 -15.14
C THR A 329 14.45 0.28 -14.69
N GLY A 330 14.07 1.44 -14.14
CA GLY A 330 12.74 1.75 -13.62
C GLY A 330 12.49 1.20 -12.21
N ARG A 331 13.52 1.11 -11.36
CA ARG A 331 13.48 0.34 -10.10
C ARG A 331 14.32 0.94 -8.97
N PRO A 332 13.91 0.71 -7.70
CA PRO A 332 14.73 1.06 -6.54
C PRO A 332 15.92 0.11 -6.39
N ASN A 333 17.07 0.64 -5.94
CA ASN A 333 18.19 -0.18 -5.47
C ASN A 333 18.15 -0.29 -3.94
N GLY A 334 17.87 -1.50 -3.43
CA GLY A 334 17.79 -1.80 -2.01
C GLY A 334 19.05 -1.45 -1.22
N GLU A 335 20.25 -1.59 -1.80
CA GLU A 335 21.53 -1.20 -1.15
C GLU A 335 21.51 0.26 -0.68
N THR A 336 20.86 1.14 -1.43
CA THR A 336 20.77 2.58 -1.14
C THR A 336 19.69 2.93 -0.12
N LEU A 337 18.80 1.98 0.18
CA LEU A 337 17.66 2.13 1.09
C LEU A 337 17.92 1.48 2.46
N ALA A 338 19.14 1.01 2.70
CA ALA A 338 19.55 0.34 3.93
C ALA A 338 19.62 1.29 5.14
N TRP A 339 19.07 0.83 6.26
CA TRP A 339 19.10 1.50 7.56
C TRP A 339 20.41 1.21 8.32
N ASP A 340 20.76 2.06 9.28
CA ASP A 340 21.92 1.85 10.14
C ASP A 340 21.66 0.73 11.15
N LYS A 341 22.15 -0.48 10.84
CA LYS A 341 22.00 -1.67 11.70
C LYS A 341 22.69 -1.53 13.07
N SER A 342 23.53 -0.53 13.30
CA SER A 342 24.08 -0.23 14.63
C SER A 342 23.09 0.49 15.55
N LYS A 343 21.99 1.02 14.98
CA LYS A 343 20.86 1.62 15.68
C LYS A 343 19.62 0.72 15.74
N SER A 344 19.59 -0.38 14.99
CA SER A 344 18.60 -1.45 15.17
C SER A 344 18.79 -2.17 16.51
N SER A 345 17.71 -2.70 17.09
CA SER A 345 17.80 -3.46 18.35
C SER A 345 18.71 -4.69 18.25
N GLY A 346 18.79 -5.30 17.06
CA GLY A 346 19.49 -6.57 16.82
C GLY A 346 18.83 -7.78 17.48
N VAL A 347 17.61 -7.61 17.99
CA VAL A 347 16.79 -8.59 18.70
C VAL A 347 15.59 -8.92 17.83
N VAL A 348 15.15 -10.18 17.80
CA VAL A 348 13.89 -10.61 17.19
C VAL A 348 12.95 -11.12 18.27
N SER A 349 11.64 -10.86 18.11
CA SER A 349 10.57 -11.39 18.97
C SER A 349 9.57 -12.21 18.15
N PRO A 350 8.69 -13.03 18.80
CA PRO A 350 7.64 -13.74 18.10
C PRO A 350 6.72 -12.77 17.35
N SER A 351 6.38 -11.64 17.96
CA SER A 351 5.59 -10.59 17.30
C SER A 351 6.31 -9.90 16.13
N SER A 352 7.60 -9.53 16.27
CA SER A 352 8.31 -8.84 15.19
C SER A 352 8.44 -9.73 13.95
N LEU A 353 8.54 -11.04 14.15
CA LEU A 353 8.47 -12.05 13.09
C LEU A 353 7.05 -12.25 12.56
N ALA A 354 6.06 -12.41 13.45
CA ALA A 354 4.68 -12.71 13.09
C ALA A 354 4.02 -11.58 12.29
N TRP A 355 4.04 -10.33 12.80
CA TRP A 355 3.41 -9.21 12.10
C TRP A 355 4.09 -8.92 10.77
N THR A 356 5.42 -9.08 10.67
CA THR A 356 6.17 -8.99 9.41
C THR A 356 5.67 -10.00 8.38
N HIS A 357 5.57 -11.28 8.76
CA HIS A 357 5.21 -12.31 7.79
C HIS A 357 3.71 -12.37 7.52
N LEU A 358 2.84 -12.15 8.51
CA LEU A 358 1.40 -11.93 8.29
C LEU A 358 1.20 -10.82 7.26
N LYS A 359 1.93 -9.70 7.41
CA LYS A 359 1.89 -8.59 6.45
C LYS A 359 2.33 -9.00 5.03
N GLY A 360 3.35 -9.85 4.93
CA GLY A 360 3.74 -10.48 3.67
C GLY A 360 2.66 -11.40 3.08
N ILE A 361 1.98 -12.21 3.89
CA ILE A 361 0.90 -13.10 3.43
C ILE A 361 -0.33 -12.30 2.98
N THR A 362 -0.75 -11.26 3.71
CA THR A 362 -1.87 -10.39 3.27
C THR A 362 -1.58 -9.75 1.92
N TRP A 363 -0.34 -9.28 1.70
CA TRP A 363 0.04 -8.73 0.39
C TRP A 363 0.16 -9.81 -0.69
N ALA A 364 0.58 -11.03 -0.37
CA ALA A 364 0.55 -12.13 -1.34
C ALA A 364 -0.89 -12.47 -1.77
N LYS A 365 -1.84 -12.52 -0.81
CA LYS A 365 -3.29 -12.63 -1.07
C LYS A 365 -3.79 -11.46 -1.93
N ASN A 366 -3.44 -10.22 -1.57
CA ASN A 366 -3.85 -9.02 -2.30
C ASN A 366 -3.32 -8.99 -3.75
N PHE A 367 -2.04 -9.31 -3.95
CA PHE A 367 -1.46 -9.43 -5.30
C PHE A 367 -2.17 -10.52 -6.11
N GLN A 368 -2.49 -11.67 -5.50
CA GLN A 368 -3.21 -12.77 -6.17
C GLN A 368 -4.62 -12.40 -6.61
N ALA A 369 -5.36 -11.61 -5.81
CA ALA A 369 -6.69 -11.14 -6.19
C ALA A 369 -6.67 -10.19 -7.40
N HIS A 370 -5.54 -9.51 -7.65
CA HIS A 370 -5.43 -8.43 -8.63
C HIS A 370 -4.40 -8.69 -9.74
N PHE A 371 -3.99 -9.95 -10.00
CA PHE A 371 -2.95 -10.27 -10.98
C PHE A 371 -3.22 -9.80 -12.40
N ASP A 372 -4.49 -9.77 -12.82
CA ASP A 372 -4.89 -9.44 -14.19
C ASP A 372 -5.16 -7.94 -14.39
N VAL A 373 -5.10 -7.13 -13.32
CA VAL A 373 -5.33 -5.68 -13.34
C VAL A 373 -4.14 -4.85 -12.87
N LEU A 374 -3.21 -5.42 -12.09
CA LEU A 374 -2.01 -4.71 -11.62
C LEU A 374 -0.94 -4.57 -12.72
N PRO A 375 -0.32 -3.38 -12.89
CA PRO A 375 0.72 -3.14 -13.88
C PRO A 375 1.87 -4.17 -13.86
N PRO A 376 2.31 -4.71 -15.02
CA PRO A 376 3.37 -5.72 -15.09
C PRO A 376 4.68 -5.32 -14.40
N GLY A 377 5.02 -4.03 -14.36
CA GLY A 377 6.20 -3.51 -13.67
C GLY A 377 6.24 -3.79 -12.17
N LEU A 378 5.08 -4.00 -11.52
CA LEU A 378 5.01 -4.44 -10.12
C LEU A 378 5.52 -5.87 -9.93
N ALA A 379 5.47 -6.73 -10.96
CA ALA A 379 5.76 -8.16 -10.88
C ALA A 379 4.96 -8.87 -9.76
N ALA A 380 3.65 -8.62 -9.69
CA ALA A 380 2.77 -9.05 -8.61
C ALA A 380 2.88 -10.56 -8.30
N LYS A 381 2.95 -11.42 -9.33
CA LYS A 381 3.15 -12.88 -9.21
C LYS A 381 4.44 -13.23 -8.48
N PHE A 382 5.56 -12.62 -8.87
CA PHE A 382 6.85 -12.79 -8.22
C PHE A 382 6.83 -12.26 -6.77
N ARG A 383 6.19 -11.11 -6.51
CA ARG A 383 6.05 -10.58 -5.16
C ARG A 383 5.30 -11.56 -4.25
N ALA A 384 4.16 -12.11 -4.69
CA ALA A 384 3.42 -13.11 -3.93
C ALA A 384 4.28 -14.35 -3.61
N GLN A 385 4.95 -14.93 -4.61
CA GLN A 385 5.83 -16.09 -4.43
C GLN A 385 6.99 -15.81 -3.44
N LEU A 386 7.60 -14.63 -3.51
CA LEU A 386 8.70 -14.21 -2.64
C LEU A 386 8.24 -14.01 -1.19
N LEU A 387 7.09 -13.36 -0.98
CA LEU A 387 6.55 -13.10 0.35
C LEU A 387 6.18 -14.41 1.06
N THR A 388 5.46 -15.33 0.39
CA THR A 388 5.13 -16.63 1.01
C THR A 388 6.35 -17.56 1.12
N THR A 389 7.41 -17.34 0.33
CA THR A 389 8.72 -17.99 0.51
C THR A 389 9.41 -17.51 1.80
N LEU A 390 9.53 -16.19 2.00
CA LEU A 390 10.20 -15.61 3.17
C LEU A 390 9.51 -16.00 4.48
N ALA A 391 8.17 -16.04 4.48
CA ALA A 391 7.38 -16.49 5.63
C ALA A 391 7.69 -17.95 6.02
N GLN A 392 7.80 -18.87 5.06
CA GLN A 392 8.19 -20.26 5.33
C GLN A 392 9.66 -20.39 5.80
N VAL A 393 10.57 -19.55 5.30
CA VAL A 393 11.96 -19.48 5.82
C VAL A 393 11.96 -19.00 7.28
N GLY A 394 11.15 -17.97 7.58
CA GLY A 394 10.96 -17.43 8.93
C GLY A 394 10.46 -18.49 9.91
N ILE A 395 9.40 -19.23 9.57
CA ILE A 395 8.85 -20.34 10.38
C ILE A 395 9.92 -21.43 10.59
N ASN A 396 10.62 -21.84 9.53
CA ASN A 396 11.64 -22.88 9.63
C ASN A 396 12.80 -22.47 10.55
N ALA A 397 13.27 -21.23 10.47
CA ALA A 397 14.33 -20.72 11.33
C ALA A 397 13.89 -20.53 12.79
N SER A 398 12.71 -19.93 13.02
CA SER A 398 12.25 -19.49 14.35
C SER A 398 11.52 -20.53 15.17
N ILE A 399 10.86 -21.51 14.54
CA ILE A 399 10.08 -22.56 15.21
C ILE A 399 10.77 -23.92 15.09
N LEU A 400 11.07 -24.36 13.86
CA LEU A 400 11.37 -25.77 13.55
C LEU A 400 12.84 -26.17 13.77
N VAL A 401 13.80 -25.35 13.31
CA VAL A 401 15.23 -25.71 13.26
C VAL A 401 16.06 -25.00 14.33
N GLY A 402 15.56 -23.89 14.88
CA GLY A 402 16.32 -23.06 15.81
C GLY A 402 16.49 -23.65 17.22
N GLY A 403 15.62 -24.55 17.68
CA GLY A 403 15.41 -24.99 19.09
C GLY A 403 16.50 -24.62 20.12
N SER A 404 16.10 -23.96 21.22
CA SER A 404 16.90 -23.25 22.27
C SER A 404 18.23 -23.83 22.83
N ARG A 405 18.70 -25.01 22.38
CA ARG A 405 20.02 -25.60 22.71
C ARG A 405 20.82 -26.05 21.47
N GLY A 406 20.34 -25.74 20.28
CA GLY A 406 20.98 -26.01 18.98
C GLY A 406 21.42 -24.73 18.26
N ASN A 407 20.46 -23.87 17.87
CA ASN A 407 20.71 -22.72 16.98
C ASN A 407 20.00 -21.40 17.36
N GLY A 408 19.31 -21.34 18.51
CA GLY A 408 18.53 -20.19 18.97
C GLY A 408 17.23 -19.94 18.19
N ALA A 409 16.18 -20.68 18.57
CA ALA A 409 14.79 -20.40 18.19
C ALA A 409 14.15 -19.42 19.16
N LEU A 410 12.97 -18.92 18.76
CA LEU A 410 12.02 -18.29 19.67
C LEU A 410 11.27 -19.33 20.53
N THR A 411 11.39 -20.62 20.24
CA THR A 411 10.73 -21.71 20.98
C THR A 411 11.53 -22.23 22.18
N HIS A 412 10.81 -22.59 23.25
CA HIS A 412 11.36 -23.22 24.44
C HIS A 412 11.52 -24.74 24.27
N GLY A 413 12.76 -25.23 24.32
CA GLY A 413 13.06 -26.65 24.13
C GLY A 413 12.60 -27.17 22.77
N ASP A 414 11.83 -28.26 22.80
CA ASP A 414 11.22 -28.94 21.66
C ASP A 414 9.69 -28.73 21.63
N SER A 415 9.21 -27.55 22.04
CA SER A 415 7.77 -27.22 22.19
C SER A 415 7.37 -25.97 21.40
N PHE A 416 6.07 -25.66 21.35
CA PHE A 416 5.52 -24.43 20.77
C PHE A 416 5.31 -23.30 21.79
N GLU A 417 5.91 -23.40 22.98
CA GLU A 417 6.00 -22.28 23.92
C GLU A 417 7.01 -21.25 23.38
N PHE A 418 6.63 -19.98 23.26
CA PHE A 418 7.53 -18.93 22.81
C PHE A 418 8.19 -18.15 23.95
N LEU A 419 9.42 -17.74 23.70
CA LEU A 419 10.25 -16.86 24.51
C LEU A 419 10.28 -15.49 23.83
N SER A 420 10.32 -14.42 24.64
CA SER A 420 10.03 -13.07 24.14
C SER A 420 11.11 -12.49 23.24
N GLU A 421 12.40 -12.64 23.57
CA GLU A 421 13.47 -11.93 22.86
C GLU A 421 14.72 -12.79 22.64
N TYR A 422 15.21 -12.78 21.41
CA TYR A 422 16.41 -13.52 20.98
C TYR A 422 17.34 -12.62 20.16
N ARG A 423 18.65 -12.69 20.40
CA ARG A 423 19.70 -11.96 19.67
C ARG A 423 20.46 -12.89 18.72
N PRO A 424 20.12 -12.93 17.41
CA PRO A 424 20.67 -13.91 16.47
C PRO A 424 22.18 -13.84 16.28
N ALA A 425 22.76 -12.64 16.36
CA ALA A 425 24.20 -12.43 16.22
C ALA A 425 25.03 -12.97 17.40
N ALA A 426 24.41 -13.19 18.57
CA ALA A 426 25.06 -13.74 19.76
C ALA A 426 24.73 -15.23 19.99
N GLY A 427 23.58 -15.71 19.49
CA GLY A 427 23.05 -17.02 19.86
C GLY A 427 22.38 -17.04 21.24
N GLU A 428 21.99 -15.86 21.76
CA GLU A 428 21.54 -15.67 23.14
C GLU A 428 20.07 -15.24 23.23
N ILE A 429 19.35 -15.78 24.22
CA ILE A 429 17.96 -15.42 24.53
C ILE A 429 18.01 -14.35 25.64
N GLU A 430 17.50 -13.16 25.33
CA GLU A 430 17.57 -11.98 26.20
C GLU A 430 16.41 -11.98 27.20
N ASP A 431 15.17 -12.11 26.73
CA ASP A 431 13.97 -12.31 27.56
C ASP A 431 13.34 -13.71 27.36
N LYS A 432 13.03 -14.35 28.50
CA LYS A 432 12.45 -15.69 28.62
C LYS A 432 11.02 -15.66 29.18
N THR A 433 10.45 -14.48 29.32
CA THR A 433 9.05 -14.28 29.64
C THR A 433 8.17 -14.89 28.55
N ARG A 434 7.03 -15.46 28.96
CA ARG A 434 5.95 -15.91 28.06
C ARG A 434 4.93 -14.78 28.01
N ARG A 435 4.54 -14.34 26.82
CA ARG A 435 3.70 -13.14 26.63
C ARG A 435 2.47 -13.49 25.78
N PRO A 436 1.24 -13.25 26.27
CA PRO A 436 0.02 -13.46 25.51
C PRO A 436 0.04 -12.84 24.11
N HIS A 437 0.45 -11.57 23.95
CA HIS A 437 0.47 -10.92 22.62
C HIS A 437 1.41 -11.58 21.62
N HIS A 438 2.61 -12.00 22.04
CA HIS A 438 3.55 -12.75 21.20
C HIS A 438 2.97 -14.07 20.68
N HIS A 439 2.22 -14.78 21.53
CA HIS A 439 1.53 -15.99 21.12
C HIS A 439 0.34 -15.70 20.20
N ALA A 440 -0.48 -14.68 20.51
CA ALA A 440 -1.60 -14.26 19.66
C ALA A 440 -1.13 -13.87 18.25
N ALA A 441 -0.06 -13.09 18.14
CA ALA A 441 0.55 -12.72 16.86
C ALA A 441 0.99 -13.97 16.06
N MET A 442 1.68 -14.91 16.71
CA MET A 442 2.13 -16.15 16.07
C MET A 442 0.97 -17.07 15.66
N VAL A 443 -0.08 -17.21 16.48
CA VAL A 443 -1.30 -17.95 16.11
C VAL A 443 -1.90 -17.37 14.85
N TRP A 444 -2.14 -16.06 14.83
CA TRP A 444 -2.78 -15.35 13.72
C TRP A 444 -1.97 -15.46 12.41
N PHE A 445 -0.65 -15.21 12.47
CA PHE A 445 0.25 -15.43 11.34
C PHE A 445 0.20 -16.86 10.80
N LEU A 446 0.24 -17.85 11.71
CA LEU A 446 0.24 -19.26 11.34
C LEU A 446 -1.11 -19.72 10.77
N SER A 447 -2.24 -19.13 11.21
CA SER A 447 -3.55 -19.36 10.62
C SER A 447 -3.66 -18.80 9.20
N ASP A 448 -3.19 -17.56 8.99
CA ASP A 448 -3.26 -16.90 7.67
C ASP A 448 -2.40 -17.60 6.60
N ILE A 449 -1.20 -18.07 6.97
CA ILE A 449 -0.35 -18.85 6.06
C ILE A 449 -0.88 -20.28 5.83
N THR A 450 -1.51 -20.90 6.84
CA THR A 450 -2.20 -22.20 6.68
C THR A 450 -3.37 -22.08 5.72
N SER A 451 -4.15 -20.99 5.79
CA SER A 451 -5.28 -20.74 4.91
C SER A 451 -4.85 -20.73 3.43
N LEU A 452 -3.73 -20.06 3.10
CA LEU A 452 -3.14 -20.16 1.76
C LEU A 452 -2.81 -21.61 1.40
N ALA A 453 -2.08 -22.31 2.27
CA ALA A 453 -1.52 -23.64 2.01
C ALA A 453 -2.58 -24.73 1.74
N GLN A 454 -3.83 -24.55 2.20
CA GLN A 454 -4.94 -25.48 1.93
C GLN A 454 -5.26 -25.62 0.43
N ASN A 455 -4.87 -24.65 -0.41
CA ASN A 455 -5.08 -24.65 -1.86
C ASN A 455 -4.04 -25.51 -2.62
N GLY A 456 -3.45 -26.49 -1.93
CA GLY A 456 -2.37 -27.35 -2.39
C GLY A 456 -0.98 -26.70 -2.38
N TRP A 457 -0.91 -25.37 -2.36
CA TRP A 457 0.30 -24.55 -2.42
C TRP A 457 0.13 -23.26 -1.62
N PHE A 458 1.24 -22.64 -1.18
CA PHE A 458 1.26 -21.36 -0.46
C PHE A 458 1.02 -20.18 -1.42
N GLY A 459 -0.19 -20.14 -2.00
CA GLY A 459 -0.55 -19.21 -3.06
C GLY A 459 -0.12 -19.65 -4.46
N TYR A 460 -0.24 -18.72 -5.41
CA TYR A 460 -0.07 -18.95 -6.85
C TYR A 460 1.29 -19.53 -7.24
N VAL A 461 1.24 -20.61 -8.05
CA VAL A 461 2.35 -21.28 -8.78
C VAL A 461 3.73 -20.98 -8.18
N ASN A 462 3.95 -21.40 -6.95
CA ASN A 462 5.22 -21.23 -6.25
C ASN A 462 6.06 -22.50 -6.46
N PRO A 463 7.37 -22.43 -6.78
CA PRO A 463 8.23 -23.63 -6.77
C PRO A 463 8.13 -24.44 -5.46
N ARG A 464 8.42 -25.74 -5.53
CA ARG A 464 8.27 -26.80 -4.47
C ARG A 464 8.20 -26.25 -3.03
N PRO A 465 7.19 -26.58 -2.21
CA PRO A 465 6.91 -25.88 -0.96
C PRO A 465 8.11 -26.01 -0.03
N LEU A 466 8.40 -25.00 0.80
CA LEU A 466 9.50 -25.13 1.75
C LEU A 466 9.07 -26.00 2.93
N ILE A 467 7.90 -25.72 3.50
CA ILE A 467 7.25 -26.53 4.53
C ILE A 467 6.09 -27.29 3.87
N PRO A 468 5.94 -28.61 4.03
CA PRO A 468 4.79 -29.33 3.47
C PRO A 468 3.51 -29.01 4.25
N VAL A 469 2.33 -29.18 3.62
CA VAL A 469 1.04 -28.96 4.31
C VAL A 469 0.89 -29.89 5.51
N GLU A 470 1.29 -31.15 5.32
CA GLU A 470 1.22 -32.24 6.30
C GLU A 470 2.58 -32.95 6.46
N ALA A 471 2.77 -33.64 7.60
CA ALA A 471 4.00 -34.37 7.89
C ALA A 471 4.31 -35.44 6.83
N GLY A 472 5.51 -35.42 6.25
CA GLY A 472 5.90 -36.32 5.15
C GLY A 472 5.23 -36.03 3.80
N GLY A 473 4.58 -34.86 3.64
CA GLY A 473 4.15 -34.34 2.34
C GLY A 473 5.32 -33.85 1.48
N ASP A 474 5.03 -33.30 0.29
CA ASP A 474 6.08 -32.79 -0.59
C ASP A 474 6.61 -31.43 -0.10
N GLY A 475 7.84 -31.40 0.43
CA GLY A 475 8.50 -30.21 0.94
C GLY A 475 10.03 -30.21 0.72
N VAL A 476 10.62 -29.02 0.58
CA VAL A 476 12.08 -28.82 0.50
C VAL A 476 12.73 -29.06 1.85
N PHE A 477 12.08 -28.66 2.94
CA PHE A 477 12.38 -29.11 4.29
C PHE A 477 11.57 -30.37 4.60
N ASP A 478 12.10 -31.22 5.48
CA ASP A 478 11.46 -32.47 5.96
C ASP A 478 11.19 -32.36 7.48
N PRO A 479 10.27 -31.48 7.92
CA PRO A 479 9.95 -31.29 9.33
C PRO A 479 9.06 -32.43 9.87
N PRO A 480 9.09 -32.69 11.20
CA PRO A 480 8.26 -33.72 11.82
C PRO A 480 6.75 -33.40 11.80
N VAL A 481 6.38 -32.16 11.47
CA VAL A 481 5.01 -31.66 11.32
C VAL A 481 4.92 -30.74 10.09
N GLY A 482 3.84 -30.84 9.32
CA GLY A 482 3.52 -29.86 8.27
C GLY A 482 2.86 -28.59 8.85
N ILE A 483 2.57 -27.60 8.01
CA ILE A 483 2.07 -26.28 8.45
C ILE A 483 0.80 -26.38 9.31
N GLN A 484 -0.16 -27.24 8.96
CA GLN A 484 -1.39 -27.42 9.74
C GLN A 484 -1.08 -27.90 11.18
N GLY A 485 -0.14 -28.84 11.32
CA GLY A 485 0.29 -29.36 12.62
C GLY A 485 1.14 -28.38 13.43
N ILE A 486 1.81 -27.42 12.79
CA ILE A 486 2.48 -26.30 13.46
C ILE A 486 1.43 -25.32 14.00
N THR A 487 0.46 -24.93 13.18
CA THR A 487 -0.61 -23.97 13.54
C THR A 487 -1.50 -24.54 14.65
N ASP A 488 -1.99 -25.77 14.51
CA ASP A 488 -2.76 -26.46 15.56
C ASP A 488 -1.95 -26.63 16.85
N GLY A 489 -0.65 -26.92 16.73
CA GLY A 489 0.26 -27.09 17.87
C GLY A 489 0.51 -25.79 18.63
N VAL A 490 0.71 -24.67 17.92
CA VAL A 490 0.88 -23.34 18.50
C VAL A 490 -0.42 -22.83 19.11
N ALA A 491 -1.56 -23.00 18.45
CA ALA A 491 -2.87 -22.63 19.00
C ALA A 491 -3.18 -23.43 20.28
N THR A 492 -3.03 -24.76 20.26
CA THR A 492 -3.22 -25.62 21.45
C THR A 492 -2.30 -25.19 22.59
N THR A 493 -1.00 -25.00 22.31
CA THR A 493 -0.02 -24.59 23.34
C THR A 493 -0.32 -23.20 23.89
N THR A 494 -0.90 -22.30 23.09
CA THR A 494 -1.34 -20.97 23.54
C THR A 494 -2.52 -21.07 24.50
N MET A 495 -3.55 -21.87 24.16
CA MET A 495 -4.71 -22.09 25.03
C MET A 495 -4.34 -22.81 26.33
N ASP A 496 -3.36 -23.73 26.30
CA ASP A 496 -2.84 -24.44 27.48
C ASP A 496 -1.95 -23.56 28.39
N LEU A 497 -1.33 -22.48 27.86
CA LEU A 497 -0.37 -21.64 28.58
C LEU A 497 -0.99 -20.45 29.31
N PHE A 498 -2.12 -19.93 28.83
CA PHE A 498 -2.69 -18.67 29.31
C PHE A 498 -4.14 -18.86 29.75
N ASP A 499 -4.39 -18.88 31.06
CA ASP A 499 -5.76 -18.78 31.58
C ASP A 499 -6.33 -17.38 31.25
N PRO A 500 -7.54 -17.29 30.66
CA PRO A 500 -8.16 -16.01 30.30
C PRO A 500 -8.24 -14.95 31.40
N ALA A 501 -8.32 -15.34 32.67
CA ALA A 501 -8.27 -14.41 33.79
C ALA A 501 -6.83 -13.97 34.12
N GLU A 502 -5.85 -14.88 34.01
CA GLU A 502 -4.44 -14.58 34.25
C GLU A 502 -3.84 -13.67 33.17
N VAL A 503 -4.33 -13.70 31.92
CA VAL A 503 -3.89 -12.76 30.85
C VAL A 503 -4.01 -11.29 31.25
N ILE A 504 -5.03 -10.94 32.04
CA ILE A 504 -5.23 -9.56 32.53
C ILE A 504 -4.18 -9.18 33.57
N GLU A 505 -3.79 -10.12 34.45
CA GLU A 505 -2.72 -9.90 35.43
C GLU A 505 -1.32 -9.95 34.82
N MET A 506 -1.14 -10.68 33.72
CA MET A 506 0.12 -10.75 32.97
C MET A 506 0.37 -9.50 32.12
N GLU A 507 -0.68 -8.97 31.47
CA GLU A 507 -0.57 -7.85 30.54
C GLU A 507 -1.73 -6.85 30.67
N SER A 508 -2.93 -7.18 30.15
CA SER A 508 -4.11 -6.30 30.12
C SER A 508 -5.32 -6.97 29.46
N THR A 509 -6.51 -6.37 29.56
CA THR A 509 -7.69 -6.73 28.74
C THR A 509 -7.50 -6.43 27.24
N ARG A 510 -6.60 -5.52 26.87
CA ARG A 510 -6.17 -5.32 25.47
C ARG A 510 -5.51 -6.59 24.91
N SER A 511 -4.66 -7.25 25.70
CA SER A 511 -4.08 -8.55 25.35
C SER A 511 -5.12 -9.68 25.31
N VAL A 512 -6.17 -9.64 26.16
CA VAL A 512 -7.31 -10.58 26.05
C VAL A 512 -8.05 -10.37 24.72
N GLY A 513 -8.32 -9.12 24.32
CA GLY A 513 -8.94 -8.79 23.04
C GLY A 513 -8.11 -9.25 21.83
N LEU A 514 -6.79 -9.02 21.87
CA LEU A 514 -5.87 -9.48 20.83
C LEU A 514 -5.79 -11.01 20.73
N LEU A 515 -5.80 -11.70 21.87
CA LEU A 515 -5.81 -13.16 21.90
C LEU A 515 -7.16 -13.73 21.42
N LEU A 516 -8.26 -13.08 21.75
CA LEU A 516 -9.60 -13.43 21.26
C LEU A 516 -9.70 -13.26 19.73
N ALA A 517 -9.17 -12.15 19.21
CA ALA A 517 -9.03 -11.91 17.77
C ALA A 517 -8.22 -13.02 17.07
N ALA A 518 -7.04 -13.37 17.61
CA ALA A 518 -6.19 -14.42 17.04
C ALA A 518 -6.83 -15.81 17.08
N ILE A 519 -7.60 -16.13 18.13
CA ILE A 519 -8.32 -17.41 18.24
C ILE A 519 -9.54 -17.46 17.31
N GLY A 520 -10.26 -16.34 17.13
CA GLY A 520 -11.29 -16.20 16.09
C GLY A 520 -10.72 -16.41 14.68
N TYR A 521 -9.54 -15.85 14.39
CA TYR A 521 -8.81 -16.05 13.14
C TYR A 521 -8.11 -17.43 13.04
N TYR A 522 -8.21 -18.30 14.05
CA TYR A 522 -7.73 -19.70 13.99
C TYR A 522 -8.86 -20.71 13.79
N GLY A 523 -10.07 -20.42 14.30
CA GLY A 523 -11.20 -21.36 14.29
C GLY A 523 -11.52 -21.97 12.92
N PRO A 524 -11.82 -21.17 11.88
CA PRO A 524 -12.10 -21.67 10.53
C PRO A 524 -10.98 -22.52 9.90
N GLN A 525 -9.74 -22.29 10.31
CA GLN A 525 -8.50 -22.86 9.75
C GLN A 525 -7.95 -24.03 10.57
N ALA A 526 -8.58 -24.35 11.72
CA ALA A 526 -8.19 -25.42 12.62
C ALA A 526 -8.35 -26.82 12.00
N GLY A 527 -7.32 -27.66 12.11
CA GLY A 527 -7.18 -28.92 11.37
C GLY A 527 -8.18 -30.04 11.72
N GLY A 528 -9.01 -29.85 12.75
CA GLY A 528 -9.96 -30.85 13.19
C GLY A 528 -11.09 -30.30 14.07
N GLU A 529 -12.13 -31.11 14.23
CA GLU A 529 -13.32 -30.76 15.02
C GLU A 529 -13.00 -30.53 16.51
N GLN A 530 -12.05 -31.29 17.05
CA GLN A 530 -11.60 -31.14 18.43
C GLN A 530 -10.91 -29.78 18.64
N GLN A 531 -10.11 -29.34 17.66
CA GLN A 531 -9.43 -28.05 17.68
C GLN A 531 -10.41 -26.88 17.52
N ARG A 532 -11.41 -27.00 16.63
CA ARG A 532 -12.50 -26.02 16.52
C ARG A 532 -13.28 -25.85 17.81
N GLN A 533 -13.70 -26.96 18.43
CA GLN A 533 -14.41 -26.90 19.72
C GLN A 533 -13.53 -26.27 20.81
N ALA A 534 -12.24 -26.60 20.87
CA ALA A 534 -11.32 -25.99 21.83
C ALA A 534 -11.16 -24.47 21.61
N ALA A 535 -11.05 -24.01 20.36
CA ALA A 535 -10.98 -22.59 20.02
C ALA A 535 -12.27 -21.85 20.41
N ALA A 536 -13.45 -22.41 20.12
CA ALA A 536 -14.74 -21.84 20.52
C ALA A 536 -14.93 -21.83 22.04
N ASP A 537 -14.58 -22.92 22.73
CA ASP A 537 -14.64 -23.01 24.19
C ASP A 537 -13.71 -21.97 24.85
N TYR A 538 -12.51 -21.76 24.31
CA TYR A 538 -11.53 -20.79 24.82
C TYR A 538 -11.93 -19.34 24.51
N ALA A 539 -12.43 -19.07 23.31
CA ALA A 539 -12.95 -17.75 22.93
C ALA A 539 -14.10 -17.28 23.84
N ASN A 540 -15.06 -18.16 24.14
CA ASN A 540 -16.13 -17.88 25.12
C ASN A 540 -15.57 -17.53 26.53
N GLN A 541 -14.43 -18.11 26.94
CA GLN A 541 -13.79 -17.81 28.23
C GLN A 541 -13.03 -16.47 28.22
N LEU A 542 -12.34 -16.13 27.12
CA LEU A 542 -11.73 -14.80 26.92
C LEU A 542 -12.79 -13.70 26.89
N ALA A 543 -13.89 -13.89 26.17
CA ALA A 543 -15.01 -12.97 26.15
C ALA A 543 -15.66 -12.81 27.53
N ALA A 544 -15.83 -13.89 28.31
CA ALA A 544 -16.29 -13.81 29.69
C ALA A 544 -15.33 -13.06 30.63
N ALA A 545 -14.02 -13.04 30.36
CA ALA A 545 -13.05 -12.23 31.11
C ALA A 545 -13.12 -10.73 30.75
N ILE A 546 -13.39 -10.42 29.48
CA ILE A 546 -13.72 -9.07 29.00
C ILE A 546 -15.01 -8.57 29.64
N GLU A 547 -16.09 -9.37 29.64
CA GLU A 547 -17.39 -9.01 30.21
C GLU A 547 -17.33 -8.78 31.73
N GLN A 548 -16.46 -9.49 32.45
CA GLN A 548 -16.18 -9.21 33.87
C GLN A 548 -15.42 -7.89 34.10
N SER A 549 -14.76 -7.37 33.06
CA SER A 549 -14.06 -6.07 33.06
C SER A 549 -14.89 -4.96 32.40
N LEU A 550 -16.15 -5.22 32.02
CA LEU A 550 -16.99 -4.28 31.29
C LEU A 550 -17.83 -3.44 32.25
N THR A 551 -17.71 -2.12 32.15
CA THR A 551 -18.57 -1.18 32.90
C THR A 551 -19.93 -1.00 32.25
N SER A 552 -20.90 -0.45 32.99
CA SER A 552 -22.26 -0.19 32.47
C SER A 552 -22.36 0.92 31.42
N SER A 553 -21.25 1.57 31.04
CA SER A 553 -21.17 2.48 29.89
C SER A 553 -20.50 1.86 28.66
N GLY A 554 -20.04 0.61 28.74
CA GLY A 554 -19.29 -0.03 27.65
C GLY A 554 -17.78 0.18 27.69
N ARG A 555 -17.26 1.01 28.61
CA ARG A 555 -15.81 1.08 28.87
C ARG A 555 -15.30 -0.24 29.42
N VAL A 556 -14.22 -0.77 28.83
CA VAL A 556 -13.48 -1.95 29.30
C VAL A 556 -12.38 -1.50 30.27
N GLU A 557 -12.33 -2.08 31.46
CA GLU A 557 -11.30 -1.78 32.47
C GLU A 557 -10.02 -2.60 32.28
N ASN A 558 -8.95 -2.25 33.00
CA ASN A 558 -7.66 -2.97 32.99
C ASN A 558 -6.99 -3.10 31.59
N GLY A 559 -7.24 -2.12 30.72
CA GLY A 559 -6.67 -2.01 29.38
C GLY A 559 -5.23 -1.47 29.35
N ALA A 560 -4.83 -0.97 28.18
CA ALA A 560 -3.63 -0.13 28.06
C ALA A 560 -3.91 1.33 28.49
N ALA A 561 -2.86 2.15 28.51
CA ALA A 561 -2.96 3.58 28.81
C ALA A 561 -3.90 4.31 27.83
N ASN A 562 -3.84 3.98 26.54
CA ASN A 562 -4.82 4.43 25.56
C ASN A 562 -6.09 3.55 25.64
N GLN A 563 -7.20 4.15 26.10
CA GLN A 563 -8.49 3.50 26.23
C GLN A 563 -9.13 3.20 24.87
N ALA A 564 -8.98 4.09 23.88
CA ALA A 564 -9.55 3.89 22.54
C ALA A 564 -8.98 2.65 21.86
N ALA A 565 -7.66 2.44 21.96
CA ALA A 565 -7.00 1.21 21.54
C ALA A 565 -7.53 -0.02 22.27
N THR A 566 -7.79 0.08 23.58
CA THR A 566 -8.39 -1.02 24.36
C THR A 566 -9.80 -1.37 23.85
N GLN A 567 -10.66 -0.38 23.60
CA GLN A 567 -11.99 -0.63 23.04
C GLN A 567 -11.90 -1.25 21.64
N GLY A 568 -11.03 -0.74 20.79
CA GLY A 568 -10.91 -1.14 19.38
C GLY A 568 -10.60 -2.63 19.21
N ILE A 569 -9.53 -3.12 19.85
CA ILE A 569 -9.15 -4.54 19.74
C ILE A 569 -10.10 -5.48 20.49
N VAL A 570 -10.71 -5.03 21.58
CA VAL A 570 -11.70 -5.84 22.29
C VAL A 570 -12.98 -5.98 21.45
N GLY A 571 -13.49 -4.89 20.88
CA GLY A 571 -14.64 -4.92 19.98
C GLY A 571 -14.39 -5.76 18.73
N GLN A 572 -13.23 -5.58 18.09
CA GLN A 572 -12.81 -6.40 16.95
C GLN A 572 -12.69 -7.89 17.31
N GLY A 573 -12.03 -8.22 18.43
CA GLY A 573 -11.86 -9.60 18.87
C GLY A 573 -13.19 -10.29 19.18
N LEU A 574 -14.11 -9.61 19.86
CA LEU A 574 -15.46 -10.13 20.14
C LEU A 574 -16.25 -10.42 18.84
N LEU A 575 -16.13 -9.56 17.82
CA LEU A 575 -16.80 -9.77 16.53
C LEU A 575 -16.18 -10.94 15.74
N TRP A 576 -14.86 -10.96 15.56
CA TRP A 576 -14.20 -12.06 14.84
C TRP A 576 -14.34 -13.41 15.52
N ALA A 577 -14.36 -13.46 16.86
CA ALA A 577 -14.65 -14.70 17.56
C ALA A 577 -16.09 -15.17 17.34
N SER A 578 -17.04 -14.26 17.12
CA SER A 578 -18.46 -14.57 16.85
C SER A 578 -18.71 -15.10 15.43
N GLU A 579 -17.71 -15.14 14.55
CA GLU A 579 -17.77 -15.87 13.27
C GLU A 579 -17.62 -17.41 13.49
N MET A 580 -17.28 -17.87 14.70
CA MET A 580 -17.12 -19.30 15.02
C MET A 580 -18.42 -19.96 15.49
N ASP A 581 -18.68 -21.18 15.01
CA ASP A 581 -19.79 -22.03 15.49
C ASP A 581 -19.77 -22.18 17.02
N GLY A 582 -20.79 -21.63 17.69
CA GLY A 582 -20.95 -21.72 19.15
C GLY A 582 -20.38 -20.54 19.95
N VAL A 583 -20.03 -19.43 19.29
CA VAL A 583 -19.64 -18.16 19.92
C VAL A 583 -20.57 -17.04 19.44
N ASP A 584 -21.08 -16.21 20.33
CA ASP A 584 -21.81 -14.97 19.99
C ASP A 584 -21.66 -13.96 21.13
N HIS A 585 -20.85 -12.93 20.89
CA HIS A 585 -20.71 -11.76 21.76
C HIS A 585 -20.95 -10.45 20.98
N THR A 586 -21.73 -10.51 19.91
CA THR A 586 -22.00 -9.37 19.00
C THR A 586 -22.56 -8.15 19.75
N GLY A 587 -23.53 -8.34 20.65
CA GLY A 587 -24.07 -7.25 21.48
C GLY A 587 -23.09 -6.72 22.55
N THR A 588 -22.16 -7.54 23.02
CA THR A 588 -21.05 -7.09 23.88
C THR A 588 -20.09 -6.20 23.07
N ALA A 589 -19.79 -6.58 21.83
CA ALA A 589 -18.97 -5.78 20.91
C ALA A 589 -19.64 -4.46 20.52
N GLU A 590 -20.94 -4.46 20.21
CA GLU A 590 -21.75 -3.26 19.94
C GLU A 590 -21.64 -2.27 21.11
N THR A 591 -21.70 -2.77 22.35
CA THR A 591 -21.57 -1.96 23.57
C THR A 591 -20.15 -1.39 23.75
N VAL A 592 -19.11 -2.17 23.44
CA VAL A 592 -17.69 -1.73 23.53
C VAL A 592 -17.34 -0.70 22.45
N LEU A 593 -17.82 -0.92 21.22
CA LEU A 593 -17.55 -0.05 20.07
C LEU A 593 -18.40 1.24 20.11
N GLY A 594 -19.60 1.20 20.70
CA GLY A 594 -20.35 2.41 21.02
C GLY A 594 -19.55 3.38 21.90
N TYR A 595 -18.96 2.90 22.99
CA TYR A 595 -18.11 3.74 23.86
C TYR A 595 -16.84 4.26 23.15
N LEU A 596 -16.31 3.55 22.15
CA LEU A 596 -15.23 4.07 21.29
C LEU A 596 -15.70 5.23 20.42
N LEU A 597 -16.87 5.10 19.78
CA LEU A 597 -17.37 6.02 18.77
C LEU A 597 -18.11 7.25 19.36
N ASP A 598 -18.69 7.11 20.56
CA ASP A 598 -19.51 8.15 21.21
C ASP A 598 -18.79 8.85 22.37
N ASP A 599 -18.18 8.11 23.31
CA ASP A 599 -17.54 8.68 24.52
C ASP A 599 -16.06 9.04 24.32
N LEU A 600 -15.33 8.30 23.47
CA LEU A 600 -13.90 8.52 23.20
C LEU A 600 -13.61 9.29 21.91
N TRP A 601 -14.63 9.65 21.11
CA TRP A 601 -14.43 10.49 19.94
C TRP A 601 -14.24 11.96 20.36
N ASP A 602 -13.18 12.61 19.87
CA ASP A 602 -13.02 14.06 19.96
C ASP A 602 -13.21 14.70 18.58
N GLY A 603 -14.42 15.24 18.37
CA GLY A 603 -14.78 15.92 17.12
C GLY A 603 -14.14 17.30 16.93
N ASP A 604 -13.61 17.93 17.97
CA ASP A 604 -12.86 19.19 17.83
C ASP A 604 -11.38 18.92 17.44
N ALA A 605 -10.84 17.77 17.87
CA ALA A 605 -9.50 17.29 17.49
C ALA A 605 -9.49 16.43 16.20
N GLY A 606 -10.64 15.88 15.81
CA GLY A 606 -10.79 14.92 14.71
C GLY A 606 -10.08 13.57 14.97
N THR A 607 -9.93 13.15 16.22
CA THR A 607 -9.25 11.89 16.59
C THR A 607 -9.85 11.29 17.89
N PHE A 608 -9.32 10.18 18.37
CA PHE A 608 -9.81 9.50 19.58
C PHE A 608 -9.00 9.87 20.82
N ARG A 609 -9.71 10.09 21.93
CA ARG A 609 -9.13 10.38 23.25
C ARG A 609 -8.41 9.16 23.81
N SER A 610 -7.22 9.36 24.36
CA SER A 610 -6.56 8.33 25.20
C SER A 610 -7.39 8.00 26.45
N GLY A 611 -8.17 8.96 26.96
CA GLY A 611 -9.12 8.81 28.04
C GLY A 611 -10.11 9.98 28.10
N VAL A 612 -11.30 9.77 28.66
CA VAL A 612 -12.39 10.78 28.61
C VAL A 612 -12.08 12.07 29.37
N ASP A 613 -11.20 12.01 30.37
CA ASP A 613 -10.75 13.15 31.19
C ASP A 613 -9.31 13.62 30.82
N ASP A 614 -8.73 13.13 29.72
CA ASP A 614 -7.36 13.47 29.32
C ASP A 614 -7.32 14.74 28.44
N ASP A 615 -6.36 15.64 28.73
CA ASP A 615 -6.09 16.85 27.95
C ASP A 615 -5.07 16.61 26.79
N VAL A 616 -4.44 15.43 26.75
CA VAL A 616 -3.34 15.08 25.85
C VAL A 616 -3.52 13.65 25.36
N TYR A 617 -3.43 13.42 24.04
CA TYR A 617 -3.67 12.11 23.42
C TYR A 617 -2.37 11.53 22.86
N THR A 618 -1.68 10.72 23.68
CA THR A 618 -0.56 9.89 23.22
C THR A 618 -1.09 8.66 22.46
N ILE A 619 -0.61 8.46 21.23
CA ILE A 619 -1.06 7.42 20.29
C ILE A 619 0.18 6.76 19.66
N SER A 620 0.47 5.51 20.04
CA SER A 620 1.46 4.69 19.33
C SER A 620 0.91 4.10 18.04
N ALA A 621 1.77 3.64 17.13
CA ALA A 621 1.34 2.87 15.96
C ALA A 621 0.50 1.63 16.35
N ARG A 622 0.77 1.03 17.52
CA ARG A 622 0.00 -0.12 18.02
C ARG A 622 -1.39 0.30 18.52
N ASP A 623 -1.51 1.48 19.13
CA ASP A 623 -2.81 2.08 19.50
C ASP A 623 -3.63 2.41 18.26
N ALA A 624 -3.00 3.03 17.26
CA ALA A 624 -3.65 3.40 16.03
C ALA A 624 -4.16 2.18 15.25
N GLY A 625 -3.41 1.08 15.25
CA GLY A 625 -3.84 -0.18 14.65
C GLY A 625 -5.07 -0.78 15.35
N ASP A 626 -5.10 -0.78 16.68
CA ASP A 626 -6.23 -1.30 17.44
C ASP A 626 -7.52 -0.47 17.20
N ILE A 627 -7.38 0.85 17.08
CA ILE A 627 -8.48 1.77 16.73
C ILE A 627 -8.98 1.49 15.30
N THR A 628 -8.09 1.47 14.30
CA THR A 628 -8.44 1.16 12.90
C THR A 628 -9.12 -0.21 12.78
N GLY A 629 -8.65 -1.21 13.53
CA GLY A 629 -9.24 -2.54 13.56
C GLY A 629 -10.66 -2.56 14.13
N GLY A 630 -10.89 -1.87 15.25
CA GLY A 630 -12.21 -1.70 15.86
C GLY A 630 -13.19 -0.99 14.92
N ILE A 631 -12.76 0.08 14.26
CA ILE A 631 -13.54 0.85 13.28
C ILE A 631 -13.91 -0.03 12.06
N ASN A 632 -12.95 -0.79 11.51
CA ASN A 632 -13.22 -1.69 10.40
C ASN A 632 -14.26 -2.75 10.78
N ALA A 633 -14.17 -3.32 11.98
CA ALA A 633 -15.13 -4.33 12.45
C ALA A 633 -16.52 -3.71 12.74
N ALA A 634 -16.58 -2.50 13.30
CA ALA A 634 -17.81 -1.75 13.52
C ALA A 634 -18.60 -1.50 12.23
N GLU A 635 -17.92 -1.09 11.16
CA GLU A 635 -18.57 -0.84 9.86
C GLU A 635 -18.88 -2.15 9.11
N ASN A 636 -17.91 -3.06 9.01
CA ASN A 636 -18.01 -4.24 8.14
C ASN A 636 -18.87 -5.37 8.73
N VAL A 637 -19.04 -5.44 10.05
CA VAL A 637 -19.82 -6.50 10.73
C VAL A 637 -21.11 -5.96 11.36
N LEU A 638 -21.06 -4.80 12.01
CA LEU A 638 -22.23 -4.21 12.69
C LEU A 638 -22.96 -3.14 11.85
N GLY A 639 -22.38 -2.67 10.74
CA GLY A 639 -22.98 -1.63 9.91
C GLY A 639 -23.03 -0.25 10.59
N MET A 640 -22.13 0.02 11.54
CA MET A 640 -22.06 1.29 12.26
C MET A 640 -21.58 2.43 11.34
N ASP A 641 -22.12 3.63 11.54
CA ASP A 641 -21.71 4.83 10.81
C ASP A 641 -20.42 5.42 11.40
N VAL A 642 -19.30 5.07 10.77
CA VAL A 642 -17.95 5.46 11.19
C VAL A 642 -17.16 6.16 10.07
N LYS A 643 -17.73 6.34 8.87
CA LYS A 643 -16.95 6.64 7.67
C LYS A 643 -16.30 8.02 7.71
N GLU A 644 -17.07 9.02 8.14
CA GLU A 644 -16.57 10.38 8.38
C GLU A 644 -15.54 10.40 9.53
N LYS A 645 -15.82 9.67 10.63
CA LYS A 645 -14.90 9.56 11.77
C LYS A 645 -13.56 8.95 11.37
N TYR A 646 -13.55 7.88 10.57
CA TYR A 646 -12.31 7.26 10.09
C TYR A 646 -11.51 8.20 9.20
N ALA A 647 -12.18 8.94 8.31
CA ALA A 647 -11.52 9.90 7.42
C ALA A 647 -10.85 11.03 8.21
N GLN A 648 -11.57 11.64 9.16
CA GLN A 648 -11.02 12.65 10.05
C GLN A 648 -9.87 12.07 10.90
N TYR A 649 -10.08 10.92 11.55
CA TYR A 649 -9.09 10.22 12.35
C TYR A 649 -7.79 9.94 11.59
N PHE A 650 -7.89 9.42 10.37
CA PHE A 650 -6.73 9.11 9.53
C PHE A 650 -5.99 10.40 9.14
N ASN A 651 -6.70 11.42 8.64
CA ASN A 651 -6.07 12.67 8.23
C ASN A 651 -5.41 13.42 9.41
N GLN A 652 -6.05 13.44 10.57
CA GLN A 652 -5.50 14.11 11.75
C GLN A 652 -4.35 13.30 12.40
N THR A 653 -4.46 11.96 12.48
CA THR A 653 -3.47 11.13 13.21
C THR A 653 -2.31 10.67 12.32
N MET A 654 -2.60 10.14 11.13
CA MET A 654 -1.57 9.64 10.21
C MET A 654 -0.86 10.78 9.50
N ASN A 655 -1.61 11.73 8.93
CA ASN A 655 -1.08 12.74 8.01
C ASN A 655 -0.62 13.99 8.78
N ARG A 656 -1.53 14.69 9.46
CA ARG A 656 -1.21 15.90 10.26
C ARG A 656 -0.32 15.58 11.47
N GLY A 657 -0.68 14.54 12.20
CA GLY A 657 0.07 14.02 13.35
C GLY A 657 1.40 13.39 12.96
N ARG A 658 1.57 13.05 11.68
CA ARG A 658 2.75 12.38 11.12
C ARG A 658 3.05 11.05 11.78
N LEU A 659 2.02 10.28 12.18
CA LEU A 659 2.24 8.90 12.58
C LEU A 659 2.82 8.12 11.39
N GLN A 660 2.32 8.32 10.17
CA GLN A 660 3.09 8.03 8.96
C GLN A 660 4.06 9.20 8.71
N ARG A 661 5.38 8.94 8.69
CA ARG A 661 6.37 10.04 8.64
C ARG A 661 6.57 10.68 7.27
N ALA A 662 6.27 9.92 6.22
CA ALA A 662 6.54 10.27 4.82
C ALA A 662 5.73 9.37 3.88
N GLU A 663 5.45 9.85 2.67
CA GLU A 663 4.69 9.14 1.63
C GLU A 663 5.60 8.76 0.43
N ARG A 664 5.03 8.35 -0.69
CA ARG A 664 5.74 8.18 -1.98
C ARG A 664 4.88 8.74 -3.12
N PRO A 665 5.46 9.06 -4.30
CA PRO A 665 4.71 9.72 -5.38
C PRO A 665 3.36 9.07 -5.77
N PRO A 666 3.20 7.72 -5.76
CA PRO A 666 1.91 7.09 -6.09
C PRO A 666 0.75 7.32 -5.09
N SER A 667 1.01 7.88 -3.91
CA SER A 667 -0.01 8.29 -2.93
C SER A 667 0.09 9.77 -2.56
N ARG A 668 0.85 10.57 -3.31
CA ARG A 668 1.10 11.97 -2.99
C ARG A 668 0.11 12.84 -3.74
N ASP A 669 -0.75 13.53 -3.00
CA ASP A 669 -1.47 14.70 -3.50
C ASP A 669 -0.87 15.98 -2.91
N GLU A 670 -0.43 16.89 -3.79
CA GLU A 670 0.10 18.21 -3.45
C GLU A 670 -1.01 19.21 -3.07
N ALA A 671 -2.29 18.88 -3.32
CA ALA A 671 -3.46 19.67 -2.93
C ALA A 671 -4.07 19.24 -1.58
N ALA A 672 -3.67 18.09 -1.03
CA ALA A 672 -4.20 17.57 0.22
C ALA A 672 -3.94 18.49 1.42
N GLU A 673 -4.90 18.55 2.35
CA GLU A 673 -4.84 19.42 3.54
C GLU A 673 -3.55 19.24 4.36
N HIS A 674 -3.03 18.01 4.41
CA HIS A 674 -1.92 17.60 5.25
C HIS A 674 -0.88 16.73 4.51
N THR A 675 -0.53 17.10 3.26
CA THR A 675 0.51 16.41 2.47
C THR A 675 1.78 16.16 3.28
N LEU A 676 2.24 14.90 3.32
CA LEU A 676 3.45 14.48 4.02
C LEU A 676 4.71 14.92 3.25
N PRO A 677 5.94 14.74 3.77
CA PRO A 677 7.15 14.86 2.95
C PRO A 677 7.38 13.60 2.09
N LEU A 678 7.98 13.78 0.91
CA LEU A 678 8.62 12.67 0.18
C LEU A 678 9.89 12.18 0.92
N PRO A 679 10.34 10.93 0.73
CA PRO A 679 11.37 10.31 1.58
C PRO A 679 12.70 11.08 1.68
N PRO A 680 13.28 11.67 0.60
CA PRO A 680 14.49 12.50 0.70
C PRO A 680 14.31 13.78 1.53
N MET A 681 13.07 14.25 1.68
CA MET A 681 12.71 15.48 2.39
C MET A 681 12.16 15.21 3.81
N ALA A 682 12.06 13.93 4.21
CA ALA A 682 11.47 13.51 5.48
C ALA A 682 12.35 13.77 6.73
N GLY A 683 13.62 14.13 6.55
CA GLY A 683 14.55 14.45 7.62
C GLY A 683 15.92 13.78 7.49
N GLY A 684 16.89 14.24 8.29
CA GLY A 684 18.28 13.75 8.27
C GLY A 684 19.09 14.15 7.03
N GLU A 685 20.26 13.53 6.85
CA GLU A 685 21.23 13.90 5.80
C GLU A 685 20.84 13.39 4.39
N HIS A 686 20.07 12.29 4.34
CA HIS A 686 19.70 11.59 3.11
C HIS A 686 18.21 11.24 3.01
N GLY A 687 17.38 11.73 3.94
CA GLY A 687 15.98 11.34 4.07
C GLY A 687 15.72 10.19 5.04
N GLN A 688 14.45 9.86 5.17
CA GLN A 688 13.94 8.72 5.96
C GLN A 688 12.98 7.89 5.11
N ALA A 689 12.81 6.61 5.44
CA ALA A 689 11.84 5.76 4.75
C ALA A 689 10.38 6.14 5.06
N ALA A 690 9.49 5.91 4.09
CA ALA A 690 8.04 6.03 4.24
C ALA A 690 7.47 4.90 5.12
N VAL A 691 7.61 5.03 6.44
CA VAL A 691 7.16 4.08 7.47
C VAL A 691 6.61 4.81 8.70
N TYR A 692 5.88 4.10 9.55
CA TYR A 692 5.36 4.67 10.79
C TYR A 692 6.47 5.14 11.74
N ASN A 693 6.22 6.26 12.42
CA ASN A 693 6.83 6.61 13.70
C ASN A 693 6.26 5.67 14.79
N ALA A 694 7.00 5.47 15.87
CA ALA A 694 6.54 4.61 16.96
C ALA A 694 5.40 5.27 17.75
N GLU A 695 5.48 6.58 18.00
CA GLU A 695 4.51 7.32 18.81
C GLU A 695 4.35 8.80 18.39
N VAL A 696 3.10 9.28 18.45
CA VAL A 696 2.72 10.69 18.29
C VAL A 696 1.80 11.14 19.43
N GLU A 697 1.73 12.44 19.66
CA GLU A 697 0.95 13.06 20.73
C GLU A 697 0.22 14.32 20.23
N TYR A 698 -1.03 14.50 20.69
CA TYR A 698 -1.83 15.71 20.46
C TYR A 698 -2.13 16.43 21.79
N ASP A 699 -1.74 17.70 21.92
CA ASP A 699 -2.11 18.55 23.05
C ASP A 699 -3.37 19.35 22.70
N THR A 700 -4.48 19.10 23.41
CA THR A 700 -5.78 19.75 23.16
C THR A 700 -5.80 21.24 23.55
N GLY A 701 -4.94 21.66 24.48
CA GLY A 701 -4.81 23.04 24.94
C GLY A 701 -3.98 23.90 24.00
N ALA A 702 -3.06 23.29 23.25
CA ALA A 702 -2.28 23.93 22.18
C ALA A 702 -2.96 23.81 20.81
N GLY A 703 -3.64 22.69 20.54
CA GLY A 703 -4.10 22.30 19.20
C GLY A 703 -2.98 21.80 18.29
N GLU A 704 -1.88 21.33 18.89
CA GLU A 704 -0.62 20.97 18.21
C GLU A 704 -0.34 19.47 18.31
N TRP A 705 0.18 18.89 17.22
CA TRP A 705 0.69 17.52 17.15
C TRP A 705 2.22 17.49 17.28
N THR A 706 2.75 16.47 17.95
CA THR A 706 4.19 16.22 18.10
C THR A 706 4.50 14.73 17.88
N VAL A 707 5.61 14.43 17.19
CA VAL A 707 6.16 13.06 17.16
C VAL A 707 6.99 12.88 18.44
N THR A 708 6.60 11.93 19.30
CA THR A 708 7.25 11.69 20.60
C THR A 708 8.33 10.60 20.52
N ASP A 709 8.15 9.62 19.63
CA ASP A 709 9.17 8.61 19.29
C ASP A 709 9.24 8.41 17.78
N ASP A 710 10.37 8.82 17.17
CA ASP A 710 10.62 8.75 15.73
C ASP A 710 11.30 7.44 15.29
N THR A 711 11.51 6.48 16.19
CA THR A 711 11.97 5.14 15.81
C THR A 711 10.90 4.37 15.03
N PHE A 712 11.27 3.23 14.46
CA PHE A 712 10.32 2.27 13.91
C PHE A 712 10.25 1.05 14.83
N ASP A 713 9.13 0.89 15.54
CA ASP A 713 8.77 -0.37 16.20
C ASP A 713 8.13 -1.31 15.18
N THR A 714 8.76 -2.46 14.96
CA THR A 714 8.37 -3.42 13.93
C THR A 714 7.07 -4.16 14.25
N GLU A 715 6.75 -4.38 15.54
CA GLU A 715 5.47 -4.97 15.94
C GLU A 715 4.34 -3.96 15.73
N ALA A 716 4.49 -2.76 16.28
CA ALA A 716 3.47 -1.72 16.24
C ALA A 716 3.15 -1.28 14.81
N ALA A 717 4.18 -0.94 14.01
CA ALA A 717 4.02 -0.44 12.65
C ALA A 717 3.44 -1.49 11.69
N LEU A 718 3.85 -2.76 11.81
CA LEU A 718 3.33 -3.81 10.93
C LEU A 718 2.02 -4.41 11.43
N TYR A 719 1.68 -4.27 12.71
CA TYR A 719 0.32 -4.49 13.18
C TYR A 719 -0.66 -3.45 12.61
N LEU A 720 -0.33 -2.15 12.67
CA LEU A 720 -1.12 -1.09 12.03
C LEU A 720 -1.31 -1.35 10.53
N ALA A 721 -0.22 -1.61 9.81
CA ALA A 721 -0.28 -1.95 8.38
C ALA A 721 -1.15 -3.20 8.09
N ASN A 722 -1.35 -4.11 9.05
CA ASN A 722 -2.28 -5.24 8.91
C ASN A 722 -3.74 -4.80 8.96
N GLN A 723 -4.09 -3.94 9.91
CA GLN A 723 -5.44 -3.38 10.05
C GLN A 723 -5.82 -2.48 8.86
N GLU A 724 -4.85 -1.73 8.35
CA GLU A 724 -5.06 -0.79 7.24
C GLU A 724 -5.36 -1.49 5.92
N ILE A 725 -4.64 -2.56 5.54
CA ILE A 725 -4.97 -3.28 4.30
C ILE A 725 -6.38 -3.89 4.35
N TRP A 726 -6.88 -4.22 5.54
CA TRP A 726 -8.22 -4.79 5.73
C TRP A 726 -9.36 -3.76 5.67
N ILE A 727 -9.11 -2.48 6.01
CA ILE A 727 -10.08 -1.40 5.78
C ILE A 727 -9.90 -0.73 4.40
N SER A 728 -8.75 -0.91 3.75
CA SER A 728 -8.41 -0.28 2.49
C SER A 728 -9.20 -0.77 1.27
N GLN A 729 -9.22 0.08 0.24
CA GLN A 729 -9.73 -0.22 -1.09
C GLN A 729 -8.69 0.13 -2.17
N TRP A 730 -8.79 -0.54 -3.32
CA TRP A 730 -8.03 -0.22 -4.53
C TRP A 730 -8.99 -0.14 -5.71
N SER A 731 -9.01 0.99 -6.42
CA SER A 731 -9.95 1.24 -7.53
C SER A 731 -11.44 1.07 -7.18
N GLY A 732 -11.80 1.19 -5.89
CA GLY A 732 -13.15 0.97 -5.36
C GLY A 732 -13.42 -0.46 -4.86
N ASP A 733 -12.54 -1.43 -5.14
CA ASP A 733 -12.61 -2.79 -4.61
C ASP A 733 -11.89 -2.87 -3.26
N PHE A 734 -12.60 -3.24 -2.20
CA PHE A 734 -12.01 -3.51 -0.87
C PHE A 734 -11.19 -4.80 -0.87
N TYR A 735 -10.18 -4.87 0.00
CA TYR A 735 -9.48 -6.13 0.25
C TYR A 735 -10.48 -7.25 0.63
N GLN A 736 -10.44 -8.38 -0.08
CA GLN A 736 -11.40 -9.47 0.04
C GLN A 736 -11.64 -9.89 1.50
N GLY A 737 -12.89 -9.87 1.95
CA GLY A 737 -13.29 -10.25 3.31
C GLY A 737 -12.89 -9.26 4.42
N ARG A 738 -12.09 -8.22 4.11
CA ARG A 738 -11.73 -7.12 5.03
C ARG A 738 -11.24 -7.59 6.42
N GLY A 739 -10.46 -8.67 6.42
CA GLY A 739 -9.88 -9.28 7.62
C GLY A 739 -10.81 -10.20 8.42
N LEU A 740 -12.04 -10.45 7.97
CA LEU A 740 -12.93 -11.42 8.63
C LEU A 740 -12.40 -12.86 8.50
N PRO A 741 -12.32 -13.63 9.61
CA PRO A 741 -11.90 -15.03 9.60
C PRO A 741 -12.62 -15.88 8.54
N GLY A 742 -11.88 -16.67 7.77
CA GLY A 742 -12.43 -17.54 6.73
C GLY A 742 -12.86 -16.82 5.43
N GLN A 743 -13.08 -15.50 5.45
CA GLN A 743 -13.58 -14.75 4.28
C GLN A 743 -12.44 -14.28 3.36
N SER A 744 -11.28 -13.91 3.93
CA SER A 744 -10.04 -13.57 3.21
C SER A 744 -9.15 -14.78 2.87
N ASP A 745 -9.69 -16.00 2.96
CA ASP A 745 -8.87 -17.21 3.11
C ASP A 745 -8.96 -18.19 1.93
N THR A 746 -9.92 -17.99 1.03
CA THR A 746 -9.99 -18.70 -0.26
C THR A 746 -9.45 -17.81 -1.37
N PRO A 747 -8.27 -18.12 -1.96
CA PRO A 747 -7.81 -17.46 -3.18
C PRO A 747 -8.77 -17.71 -4.35
N PRO A 748 -8.75 -16.84 -5.38
CA PRO A 748 -9.39 -17.15 -6.67
C PRO A 748 -8.92 -18.50 -7.25
N GLN A 749 -9.82 -19.22 -7.94
CA GLN A 749 -9.58 -20.56 -8.51
C GLN A 749 -8.80 -20.54 -9.83
#